data_AF-A0A9X2AKL2-F1
#
_entry.id   AF-A0A9X2AKL2-F1
#
_cell.length_a   1.000
_cell.length_b   1.000
_cell.length_c   1.000
_cell.angle_alpha   90.00
_cell.angle_beta   90.00
_cell.angle_gamma   90.00
#
_symmetry.space_group_name_H-M   'P 1'
#
loop_
_entity.id
_entity.type
_entity.pdbx_description
1 polymer ?
#
loop_
_entity_poly.entity_id
_entity_poly.type
_entity_poly.pdbx_seq_one_letter_code
_entity_poly.pdbx_strand_id
1 'polypeptide(L)'
;MPRRICLLILGLLWGLAAGPPAAAQAVLPDTAGTELRTVPLGGSVLDKGWKFRADDDPAYARPDYDDAGWAAINPNQLPGQLPQLNGVRIGWLRLRLAVADSLRGRALVLLFQQTGASEVYLNGRLLHRYGRVSPNPALVQPGPFTAAPLEVHFAGPREQVLAVRFAPWRPLAWFKDNINFLRVRITGLPGLLRRNAERAVAPTDYFATGAVFVLLSLLHLFFRRYNPAQRANLYFAYYAGAAALGFGALYQGWQVQGMVPSLALGMAADIGLLLSYVWAVRALYELFGQRPGRLYAGLWMALVVCLVLSEFTQLTSFSGQTTYSFAFFGFVALASAEQLRLTMRGLRQQQRGARLIAAGYAGALLCAGTYALLIIAQQPITFRLSATLVSLMALLPALGISLFLAREFATNSELLLLKLRQVQQLSAQTEAQQAEKQALLATENERLEAQVAARTAEVAGQRDRAEQALVQLRDTQAQLVQAEKMAFLGELTAGIAHELQNPLTFMKSFAEVSTEIVDDMGGPGPAGTGLKEEILAGLKQNLQQISQHGQRASSIIKDMLAHSRSGTSQREPTDLNVLAEEYLRLAYEGFKTREQAFEALLTTDLDPRLAPLAVVAADLGRVLLNLGTNAFHAVHHYRAQAGPGYVPTVHLATRARAGGVEIRVIDNGPGMAAGVRARVFEPFFTTKPAGEGTGLGLSLSHDIITKGHGGTLTVESTEGEGTEFTIVLFAQH
;
A
#
# COMPACT_ATOMS: atom_id res chain seq x y z
N MET A 1 9.61 -13.54 54.36
CA MET A 1 8.17 -13.65 54.68
C MET A 1 7.48 -15.00 54.38
N PRO A 2 7.90 -15.89 53.45
CA PRO A 2 7.08 -17.07 53.10
C PRO A 2 7.13 -18.23 54.12
N ARG A 3 8.21 -18.34 54.94
CA ARG A 3 8.33 -19.40 55.95
C ARG A 3 7.37 -19.25 57.15
N ARG A 4 7.03 -18.01 57.54
CA ARG A 4 6.13 -17.75 58.67
C ARG A 4 4.67 -18.06 58.34
N ILE A 5 4.27 -17.91 57.08
CA ILE A 5 2.91 -18.26 56.61
C ILE A 5 2.76 -19.79 56.50
N CYS A 6 3.76 -20.52 55.97
CA CYS A 6 3.72 -21.99 55.97
C CYS A 6 3.70 -22.59 57.39
N LEU A 7 4.43 -22.01 58.35
CA LEU A 7 4.41 -22.48 59.74
C LEU A 7 3.11 -22.12 60.48
N LEU A 8 2.45 -21.00 60.14
CA LEU A 8 1.11 -20.67 60.64
C LEU A 8 0.04 -21.62 60.08
N ILE A 9 0.15 -22.02 58.81
CA ILE A 9 -0.76 -23.00 58.18
C ILE A 9 -0.51 -24.41 58.73
N LEU A 10 0.74 -24.82 58.93
CA LEU A 10 1.09 -26.10 59.58
C LEU A 10 0.69 -26.14 61.06
N GLY A 11 0.78 -25.02 61.78
CA GLY A 11 0.32 -24.90 63.17
C GLY A 11 -1.21 -24.97 63.31
N LEU A 12 -1.95 -24.40 62.36
CA LEU A 12 -3.41 -24.53 62.25
C LEU A 12 -3.84 -25.97 61.89
N LEU A 13 -3.04 -26.67 61.08
CA LEU A 13 -3.28 -28.08 60.73
C LEU A 13 -2.99 -29.05 61.88
N TRP A 14 -2.05 -28.72 62.78
CA TRP A 14 -1.72 -29.57 63.94
C TRP A 14 -2.69 -29.36 65.12
N GLY A 15 -3.24 -28.15 65.29
CA GLY A 15 -4.30 -27.87 66.28
C GLY A 15 -5.64 -28.57 65.98
N LEU A 16 -5.87 -28.99 64.74
CA LEU A 16 -7.04 -29.78 64.31
C LEU A 16 -6.82 -31.30 64.40
N ALA A 17 -5.58 -31.76 64.65
CA ALA A 17 -5.24 -33.18 64.76
C ALA A 17 -5.44 -33.75 66.18
N ALA A 18 -5.68 -32.90 67.18
CA ALA A 18 -6.08 -33.30 68.52
C ALA A 18 -7.62 -33.41 68.57
N GLY A 19 -8.16 -34.51 68.05
CA GLY A 19 -9.58 -34.83 68.17
C GLY A 19 -9.98 -35.07 69.62
N PRO A 20 -11.22 -34.75 70.03
CA PRO A 20 -11.76 -35.23 71.31
C PRO A 20 -11.77 -36.76 71.31
N PRO A 21 -11.70 -37.42 72.48
CA PRO A 21 -11.68 -38.88 72.54
C PRO A 21 -12.92 -39.43 71.85
N ALA A 22 -12.73 -40.50 71.07
CA ALA A 22 -13.76 -41.19 70.33
C ALA A 22 -14.98 -41.44 71.22
N ALA A 23 -16.06 -40.68 70.99
CA ALA A 23 -17.36 -41.03 71.54
C ALA A 23 -17.73 -42.37 70.93
N ALA A 24 -17.76 -43.38 71.78
CA ALA A 24 -18.07 -44.76 71.48
C ALA A 24 -19.25 -44.85 70.49
N GLN A 25 -19.10 -45.72 69.49
CA GLN A 25 -20.19 -46.19 68.66
C GLN A 25 -21.36 -46.56 69.57
N ALA A 26 -22.39 -45.72 69.56
CA ALA A 26 -23.63 -46.03 70.24
C ALA A 26 -24.23 -47.25 69.54
N VAL A 27 -24.11 -48.39 70.23
CA VAL A 27 -24.88 -49.61 70.04
C VAL A 27 -26.29 -49.25 69.59
N LEU A 28 -26.71 -49.80 68.44
CA LEU A 28 -28.09 -49.78 67.97
C LEU A 28 -29.00 -50.20 69.14
N PRO A 29 -29.96 -49.37 69.60
CA PRO A 29 -30.99 -49.89 70.46
C PRO A 29 -31.94 -50.70 69.59
N ASP A 30 -31.78 -52.01 69.71
CA ASP A 30 -32.81 -53.01 69.51
C ASP A 30 -34.02 -52.64 70.39
N THR A 31 -35.15 -52.25 69.79
CA THR A 31 -36.48 -52.45 70.39
C THR A 31 -37.57 -52.46 69.30
N ALA A 32 -38.39 -53.51 69.37
CA ALA A 32 -39.69 -53.59 68.76
C ALA A 32 -40.62 -52.49 69.34
N GLY A 33 -41.38 -51.83 68.45
CA GLY A 33 -42.37 -50.81 68.80
C GLY A 33 -42.08 -49.46 68.14
N THR A 34 -43.03 -48.94 67.36
CA THR A 34 -43.06 -47.57 66.81
C THR A 34 -43.24 -46.51 67.91
N GLU A 35 -42.42 -46.56 68.96
CA GLU A 35 -42.46 -45.61 70.07
C GLU A 35 -41.48 -44.45 69.83
N LEU A 36 -42.02 -43.25 69.62
CA LEU A 36 -41.25 -42.03 69.50
C LEU A 36 -41.00 -41.46 70.90
N ARG A 37 -39.81 -41.78 71.46
CA ARG A 37 -39.39 -41.32 72.80
C ARG A 37 -38.63 -40.00 72.79
N THR A 38 -37.75 -39.82 71.80
CA THR A 38 -36.93 -38.63 71.61
C THR A 38 -36.82 -38.29 70.14
N VAL A 39 -36.58 -37.02 69.83
CA VAL A 39 -36.32 -36.55 68.46
C VAL A 39 -34.95 -35.88 68.47
N PRO A 40 -33.90 -36.51 67.89
CA PRO A 40 -32.57 -35.93 67.86
C PRO A 40 -32.55 -34.69 66.97
N LEU A 41 -31.53 -33.85 67.15
CA LEU A 41 -31.43 -32.59 66.40
C LEU A 41 -31.35 -32.79 64.87
N GLY A 42 -30.77 -33.92 64.41
CA GLY A 42 -30.72 -34.31 62.99
C GLY A 42 -32.05 -34.89 62.43
N GLY A 43 -33.04 -35.09 63.30
CA GLY A 43 -34.30 -35.78 63.01
C GLY A 43 -34.18 -37.30 62.96
N SER A 44 -35.33 -37.97 63.04
CA SER A 44 -35.47 -39.44 62.92
C SER A 44 -36.23 -39.79 61.65
N VAL A 45 -35.72 -40.73 60.86
CA VAL A 45 -36.45 -41.27 59.70
C VAL A 45 -37.50 -42.25 60.24
N LEU A 46 -38.73 -42.14 59.75
CA LEU A 46 -39.83 -43.05 60.08
C LEU A 46 -39.87 -44.17 59.03
N ASP A 47 -39.10 -45.23 59.22
CA ASP A 47 -38.91 -46.33 58.27
C ASP A 47 -39.51 -47.67 58.72
N LYS A 48 -40.01 -47.77 59.96
CA LYS A 48 -40.61 -48.98 60.53
C LYS A 48 -42.10 -48.81 60.82
N GLY A 49 -42.85 -49.92 60.80
CA GLY A 49 -44.25 -49.98 61.24
C GLY A 49 -45.28 -49.45 60.23
N TRP A 50 -44.86 -49.11 59.02
CA TRP A 50 -45.77 -48.68 57.96
C TRP A 50 -46.54 -49.87 57.40
N LYS A 51 -47.83 -49.64 57.15
CA LYS A 51 -48.75 -50.55 56.47
C LYS A 51 -49.29 -49.90 55.20
N PHE A 52 -49.65 -50.69 54.21
CA PHE A 52 -50.11 -50.24 52.90
C PHE A 52 -51.37 -50.95 52.43
N ARG A 53 -52.21 -50.21 51.71
CA ARG A 53 -53.39 -50.73 51.02
C ARG A 53 -53.58 -50.06 49.65
N ALA A 54 -53.92 -50.84 48.64
CA ALA A 54 -54.00 -50.44 47.23
C ALA A 54 -55.43 -50.09 46.77
N ASP A 55 -56.18 -49.37 47.59
CA ASP A 55 -57.53 -48.88 47.32
C ASP A 55 -57.68 -47.43 47.80
N ASP A 56 -58.86 -46.83 47.64
CA ASP A 56 -59.09 -45.42 47.95
C ASP A 56 -60.37 -45.21 48.78
N ASP A 57 -60.25 -45.35 50.09
CA ASP A 57 -61.33 -45.05 51.05
C ASP A 57 -60.86 -44.02 52.08
N PRO A 58 -61.49 -42.84 52.16
CA PRO A 58 -61.19 -41.83 53.17
C PRO A 58 -61.32 -42.31 54.62
N ALA A 59 -62.09 -43.37 54.90
CA ALA A 59 -62.23 -43.95 56.23
C ALA A 59 -60.90 -44.47 56.79
N TYR A 60 -59.92 -44.79 55.93
CA TYR A 60 -58.61 -45.28 56.34
C TYR A 60 -57.77 -44.27 57.12
N ALA A 61 -58.10 -42.97 57.02
CA ALA A 61 -57.45 -41.94 57.82
C ALA A 61 -57.84 -42.02 59.31
N ARG A 62 -58.99 -42.61 59.64
CA ARG A 62 -59.55 -42.59 61.00
C ARG A 62 -58.68 -43.37 61.99
N PRO A 63 -58.49 -42.87 63.22
CA PRO A 63 -57.59 -43.49 64.18
C PRO A 63 -58.06 -44.87 64.68
N ASP A 64 -59.37 -45.08 64.75
CA ASP A 64 -60.07 -46.28 65.22
C ASP A 64 -60.22 -47.38 64.14
N TYR A 65 -59.89 -47.09 62.88
CA TYR A 65 -60.00 -48.07 61.80
C TYR A 65 -59.05 -49.26 62.04
N ASP A 66 -59.50 -50.50 61.81
CA ASP A 66 -58.66 -51.69 61.95
C ASP A 66 -57.78 -51.91 60.70
N ASP A 67 -56.46 -51.88 60.88
CA ASP A 67 -55.46 -52.07 59.83
C ASP A 67 -54.66 -53.38 60.00
N ALA A 68 -55.14 -54.33 60.81
CA ALA A 68 -54.46 -55.61 61.05
C ALA A 68 -54.22 -56.39 59.74
N GLY A 69 -55.17 -56.34 58.80
CA GLY A 69 -55.07 -57.03 57.50
C GLY A 69 -54.28 -56.31 56.41
N TRP A 70 -53.69 -55.14 56.70
CA TRP A 70 -52.92 -54.39 55.69
C TRP A 70 -51.52 -54.97 55.50
N ALA A 71 -50.99 -54.88 54.27
CA ALA A 71 -49.65 -55.37 53.97
C ALA A 71 -48.59 -54.47 54.63
N ALA A 72 -47.57 -55.05 55.26
CA ALA A 72 -46.42 -54.27 55.71
C ALA A 72 -45.68 -53.66 54.52
N ILE A 73 -45.20 -52.43 54.67
CA ILE A 73 -44.39 -51.73 53.67
C ILE A 73 -43.28 -50.95 54.39
N ASN A 74 -42.13 -50.78 53.75
CA ASN A 74 -41.17 -49.77 54.19
C ASN A 74 -41.08 -48.71 53.10
N PRO A 75 -41.63 -47.49 53.31
CA PRO A 75 -41.65 -46.47 52.27
C PRO A 75 -40.24 -46.01 51.87
N ASN A 76 -39.25 -46.23 52.74
CA ASN A 76 -37.86 -45.90 52.49
C ASN A 76 -37.12 -46.91 51.58
N GLN A 77 -37.77 -48.01 51.16
CA GLN A 77 -37.24 -48.94 50.16
C GLN A 77 -37.53 -48.46 48.72
N LEU A 78 -36.78 -48.98 47.76
CA LEU A 78 -36.96 -48.68 46.35
C LEU A 78 -38.28 -49.28 45.84
N PRO A 79 -39.02 -48.60 44.94
CA PRO A 79 -40.30 -49.10 44.45
C PRO A 79 -40.23 -50.49 43.80
N GLY A 80 -39.11 -50.82 43.13
CA GLY A 80 -38.89 -52.14 42.55
C GLY A 80 -38.80 -53.28 43.57
N GLN A 81 -38.50 -52.96 44.84
CA GLN A 81 -38.50 -53.91 45.97
C GLN A 81 -39.86 -53.99 46.67
N LEU A 82 -40.84 -53.21 46.22
CA LEU A 82 -42.15 -53.06 46.85
C LEU A 82 -43.25 -53.54 45.89
N PRO A 83 -43.50 -54.86 45.81
CA PRO A 83 -44.52 -55.41 44.92
C PRO A 83 -45.92 -54.86 45.21
N GLN A 84 -46.16 -54.36 46.44
CA GLN A 84 -47.40 -53.72 46.86
C GLN A 84 -47.75 -52.48 46.00
N LEU A 85 -46.77 -51.82 45.39
CA LEU A 85 -46.97 -50.60 44.59
C LEU A 85 -47.27 -50.86 43.11
N ASN A 86 -47.20 -52.12 42.65
CA ASN A 86 -47.39 -52.45 41.24
C ASN A 86 -48.85 -52.21 40.79
N GLY A 87 -49.03 -51.34 39.80
CA GLY A 87 -50.34 -51.07 39.19
C GLY A 87 -51.27 -50.18 40.04
N VAL A 88 -50.80 -49.68 41.17
CA VAL A 88 -51.57 -48.83 42.08
C VAL A 88 -51.89 -47.47 41.42
N ARG A 89 -53.16 -47.08 41.45
CA ARG A 89 -53.60 -45.73 41.02
C ARG A 89 -53.67 -44.75 42.17
N ILE A 90 -54.19 -45.21 43.31
CA ILE A 90 -54.16 -44.56 44.61
C ILE A 90 -53.90 -45.66 45.63
N GLY A 91 -53.07 -45.37 46.63
CA GLY A 91 -52.88 -46.23 47.79
C GLY A 91 -52.80 -45.43 49.07
N TRP A 92 -53.04 -46.11 50.19
CA TRP A 92 -52.96 -45.54 51.52
C TRP A 92 -51.81 -46.16 52.29
N LEU A 93 -51.00 -45.30 52.90
CA LEU A 93 -50.02 -45.70 53.91
C LEU A 93 -50.53 -45.33 55.29
N ARG A 94 -50.33 -46.20 56.27
CA ARG A 94 -50.70 -45.95 57.66
C ARG A 94 -49.57 -46.33 58.61
N LEU A 95 -49.35 -45.48 59.59
CA LEU A 95 -48.35 -45.65 60.63
C LEU A 95 -48.96 -45.32 61.99
N ARG A 96 -48.94 -46.29 62.91
CA ARG A 96 -49.31 -46.10 64.32
C ARG A 96 -48.05 -45.76 65.12
N LEU A 97 -48.04 -44.55 65.67
CA LEU A 97 -46.93 -43.98 66.45
C LEU A 97 -47.33 -43.89 67.92
N ALA A 98 -46.60 -44.55 68.81
CA ALA A 98 -46.73 -44.31 70.25
C ALA A 98 -45.84 -43.11 70.62
N VAL A 99 -46.44 -41.96 70.94
CA VAL A 99 -45.71 -40.72 71.24
C VAL A 99 -45.57 -40.55 72.75
N ALA A 100 -44.33 -40.51 73.23
CA ALA A 100 -44.04 -40.31 74.64
C ALA A 100 -44.55 -38.95 75.15
N ASP A 101 -44.94 -38.90 76.42
CA ASP A 101 -45.48 -37.72 77.11
C ASP A 101 -44.57 -36.49 76.96
N SER A 102 -43.25 -36.70 76.95
CA SER A 102 -42.23 -35.64 76.80
C SER A 102 -42.26 -34.93 75.45
N LEU A 103 -42.83 -35.55 74.42
CA LEU A 103 -42.96 -35.00 73.06
C LEU A 103 -44.38 -34.51 72.75
N ARG A 104 -45.37 -34.86 73.57
CA ARG A 104 -46.75 -34.38 73.40
C ARG A 104 -46.81 -32.87 73.67
N GLY A 105 -47.58 -32.16 72.84
CA GLY A 105 -47.68 -30.70 72.91
C GLY A 105 -46.45 -29.91 72.42
N ARG A 106 -45.34 -30.57 72.04
CA ARG A 106 -44.22 -29.90 71.38
C ARG A 106 -44.52 -29.72 69.89
N ALA A 107 -44.11 -28.58 69.34
CA ALA A 107 -44.10 -28.36 67.89
C ALA A 107 -43.02 -29.25 67.25
N LEU A 108 -43.46 -30.31 66.58
CA LEU A 108 -42.61 -31.19 65.78
C LEU A 108 -42.90 -30.95 64.30
N VAL A 109 -41.98 -31.39 63.45
CA VAL A 109 -42.04 -31.13 62.02
C VAL A 109 -41.80 -32.42 61.26
N LEU A 110 -42.75 -32.78 60.40
CA LEU A 110 -42.60 -33.84 59.42
C LEU A 110 -42.02 -33.27 58.12
N LEU A 111 -40.97 -33.91 57.64
CA LEU A 111 -40.28 -33.62 56.40
C LEU A 111 -40.56 -34.77 55.43
N PHE A 112 -41.24 -34.46 54.33
CA PHE A 112 -41.58 -35.44 53.31
C PHE A 112 -40.63 -35.31 52.11
N GLN A 113 -40.16 -36.44 51.60
CA GLN A 113 -39.62 -36.56 50.25
C GLN A 113 -40.48 -37.56 49.48
N GLN A 114 -40.91 -37.25 48.26
CA GLN A 114 -41.87 -38.10 47.54
C GLN A 114 -41.83 -37.90 46.02
N THR A 115 -42.28 -38.89 45.28
CA THR A 115 -42.33 -38.87 43.80
C THR A 115 -43.75 -38.84 43.22
N GLY A 116 -44.74 -38.50 44.04
CA GLY A 116 -46.15 -38.46 43.65
C GLY A 116 -46.91 -37.32 44.30
N ALA A 117 -48.24 -37.37 44.19
CA ALA A 117 -49.12 -36.50 44.95
C ALA A 117 -49.50 -37.19 46.26
N SER A 118 -49.62 -36.43 47.35
CA SER A 118 -50.07 -37.00 48.61
C SER A 118 -50.96 -36.08 49.42
N GLU A 119 -51.83 -36.69 50.22
CA GLU A 119 -52.63 -36.02 51.24
C GLU A 119 -52.28 -36.65 52.59
N VAL A 120 -51.84 -35.82 53.53
CA VAL A 120 -51.32 -36.27 54.82
C VAL A 120 -52.38 -36.01 55.89
N TYR A 121 -52.70 -37.06 56.64
CA TYR A 121 -53.70 -37.06 57.71
C TYR A 121 -53.06 -37.44 59.03
N LEU A 122 -53.49 -36.79 60.11
CA LEU A 122 -53.16 -37.17 61.48
C LEU A 122 -54.47 -37.38 62.25
N ASN A 123 -54.67 -38.58 62.78
CA ASN A 123 -55.89 -39.01 63.49
C ASN A 123 -57.18 -38.66 62.71
N GLY A 124 -57.22 -38.94 61.41
CA GLY A 124 -58.39 -38.67 60.56
C GLY A 124 -58.49 -37.24 60.04
N ARG A 125 -57.76 -36.27 60.60
CA ARG A 125 -57.77 -34.88 60.15
C ARG A 125 -56.74 -34.67 59.03
N LEU A 126 -57.19 -34.15 57.88
CA LEU A 126 -56.30 -33.71 56.81
C LEU A 126 -55.44 -32.54 57.30
N LEU A 127 -54.12 -32.72 57.26
CA LEU A 127 -53.16 -31.68 57.63
C LEU A 127 -52.68 -30.90 56.41
N HIS A 128 -52.37 -31.59 55.31
CA HIS A 128 -51.82 -30.94 54.12
C HIS A 128 -52.03 -31.76 52.84
N ARG A 129 -52.05 -31.08 51.69
CA ARG A 129 -52.06 -31.68 50.35
C ARG A 129 -50.81 -31.25 49.58
N TYR A 130 -50.01 -32.22 49.16
CA TYR A 130 -48.86 -32.01 48.29
C TYR A 130 -49.22 -32.43 46.87
N GLY A 131 -49.49 -31.43 46.02
CA GLY A 131 -49.98 -31.68 44.66
C GLY A 131 -51.45 -32.09 44.63
N ARG A 132 -51.86 -32.74 43.53
CA ARG A 132 -53.24 -33.18 43.29
C ARG A 132 -53.31 -34.70 43.17
N VAL A 133 -53.90 -35.36 44.16
CA VAL A 133 -54.21 -36.79 44.14
C VAL A 133 -55.43 -37.03 43.25
N SER A 134 -55.35 -38.00 42.34
CA SER A 134 -56.42 -38.34 41.40
C SER A 134 -56.36 -39.82 41.00
N PRO A 135 -57.51 -40.51 40.86
CA PRO A 135 -57.56 -41.88 40.37
C PRO A 135 -57.28 -41.99 38.87
N ASN A 136 -57.43 -40.87 38.13
CA ASN A 136 -56.97 -40.75 36.76
C ASN A 136 -55.48 -40.32 36.77
N PRO A 137 -54.56 -41.18 36.32
CA PRO A 137 -53.12 -40.88 36.32
C PRO A 137 -52.74 -39.63 35.52
N ALA A 138 -53.51 -39.28 34.48
CA ALA A 138 -53.25 -38.09 33.66
C ALA A 138 -53.54 -36.76 34.39
N LEU A 139 -54.33 -36.81 35.47
CA LEU A 139 -54.70 -35.63 36.28
C LEU A 139 -53.91 -35.53 37.58
N VAL A 140 -53.00 -36.48 37.85
CA VAL A 140 -52.12 -36.45 39.03
C VAL A 140 -51.09 -35.34 38.82
N GLN A 141 -51.10 -34.34 39.71
CA GLN A 141 -50.05 -33.31 39.75
C GLN A 141 -49.12 -33.65 40.92
N PRO A 142 -47.87 -34.07 40.68
CA PRO A 142 -46.97 -34.45 41.75
C PRO A 142 -46.62 -33.24 42.63
N GLY A 143 -46.44 -33.49 43.93
CA GLY A 143 -45.87 -32.50 44.83
C GLY A 143 -44.37 -32.27 44.57
N PRO A 144 -43.76 -31.24 45.19
CA PRO A 144 -42.31 -31.07 45.17
C PRO A 144 -41.59 -32.30 45.74
N PHE A 145 -40.46 -32.68 45.13
CA PHE A 145 -39.69 -33.86 45.56
C PHE A 145 -39.27 -33.78 47.03
N THR A 146 -38.85 -32.59 47.49
CA THR A 146 -38.77 -32.28 48.92
C THR A 146 -39.92 -31.36 49.26
N ALA A 147 -40.89 -31.87 50.00
CA ALA A 147 -42.10 -31.14 50.33
C ALA A 147 -41.82 -30.03 51.37
N ALA A 148 -42.72 -29.06 51.44
CA ALA A 148 -42.68 -28.05 52.50
C ALA A 148 -42.72 -28.74 53.88
N PRO A 149 -42.00 -28.24 54.89
CA PRO A 149 -42.07 -28.79 56.24
C PRO A 149 -43.51 -28.72 56.78
N LEU A 150 -44.01 -29.83 57.32
CA LEU A 150 -45.34 -29.89 57.93
C LEU A 150 -45.21 -29.89 59.44
N GLU A 151 -45.67 -28.82 60.07
CA GLU A 151 -45.76 -28.77 61.53
C GLU A 151 -46.86 -29.73 62.01
N VAL A 152 -46.52 -30.53 63.02
CA VAL A 152 -47.41 -31.48 63.66
C VAL A 152 -47.37 -31.30 65.17
N HIS A 153 -48.56 -31.31 65.76
CA HIS A 153 -48.77 -31.28 67.19
C HIS A 153 -49.48 -32.56 67.60
N PHE A 154 -48.75 -33.44 68.30
CA PHE A 154 -49.36 -34.64 68.87
C PHE A 154 -50.15 -34.23 70.12
N ALA A 155 -51.47 -34.16 69.97
CA ALA A 155 -52.43 -33.92 71.03
C ALA A 155 -53.36 -35.14 71.18
N GLY A 156 -53.81 -35.41 72.41
CA GLY A 156 -54.71 -36.52 72.70
C GLY A 156 -53.99 -37.84 73.07
N PRO A 157 -54.48 -39.01 72.62
CA PRO A 157 -54.04 -40.32 73.10
C PRO A 157 -52.56 -40.61 72.80
N ARG A 158 -51.94 -41.51 73.60
CA ARG A 158 -50.53 -41.90 73.44
C ARG A 158 -50.26 -42.50 72.05
N GLU A 159 -51.23 -43.22 71.50
CA GLU A 159 -51.17 -43.71 70.13
C GLU A 159 -51.73 -42.67 69.16
N GLN A 160 -50.94 -42.34 68.14
CA GLN A 160 -51.25 -41.37 67.10
C GLN A 160 -51.19 -42.08 65.75
N VAL A 161 -52.12 -41.78 64.86
CA VAL A 161 -52.22 -42.42 63.54
C VAL A 161 -51.86 -41.41 62.46
N LEU A 162 -50.72 -41.64 61.79
CA LEU A 162 -50.33 -40.91 60.59
C LEU A 162 -50.80 -41.73 59.37
N ALA A 163 -51.64 -41.15 58.54
CA ALA A 163 -52.09 -41.76 57.28
C ALA A 163 -51.71 -40.87 56.09
N VAL A 164 -51.27 -41.48 55.01
CA VAL A 164 -50.87 -40.79 53.77
C VAL A 164 -51.62 -41.42 52.62
N ARG A 165 -52.55 -40.67 52.03
CA ARG A 165 -53.17 -41.04 50.76
C ARG A 165 -52.24 -40.61 49.64
N PHE A 166 -51.81 -41.54 48.82
CA PHE A 166 -50.75 -41.34 47.84
C PHE A 166 -51.23 -41.75 46.45
N ALA A 167 -50.99 -40.88 45.46
CA ALA A 167 -51.10 -41.22 44.05
C ALA A 167 -49.71 -41.21 43.42
N PRO A 168 -49.20 -42.35 42.93
CA PRO A 168 -47.96 -42.37 42.18
C PRO A 168 -48.13 -41.51 40.93
N TRP A 169 -47.27 -40.52 40.76
CA TRP A 169 -47.12 -39.89 39.47
C TRP A 169 -46.39 -40.87 38.57
N ARG A 170 -46.86 -41.08 37.33
CA ARG A 170 -46.15 -41.93 36.36
C ARG A 170 -44.84 -41.24 36.04
N PRO A 171 -43.70 -41.71 36.58
CA PRO A 171 -42.44 -41.17 36.12
C PRO A 171 -42.21 -41.62 34.67
N LEU A 172 -41.26 -40.98 33.98
CA LEU A 172 -40.65 -41.64 32.81
C LEU A 172 -40.21 -43.05 33.22
N ALA A 173 -40.39 -44.03 32.35
CA ALA A 173 -40.19 -45.46 32.65
C ALA A 173 -38.84 -45.76 33.36
N TRP A 174 -37.84 -44.92 33.13
CA TRP A 174 -36.49 -45.02 33.68
C TRP A 174 -36.33 -44.63 35.17
N PHE A 175 -37.25 -43.87 35.78
CA PHE A 175 -37.17 -43.52 37.22
C PHE A 175 -37.94 -44.48 38.13
N LYS A 176 -38.73 -45.40 37.57
CA LYS A 176 -39.74 -46.18 38.28
C LYS A 176 -39.17 -46.88 39.52
N ASP A 177 -37.92 -47.35 39.45
CA ASP A 177 -37.32 -48.20 40.49
C ASP A 177 -36.19 -47.51 41.28
N ASN A 178 -35.81 -46.28 40.91
CA ASN A 178 -34.59 -45.62 41.38
C ASN A 178 -34.82 -44.45 42.34
N ILE A 179 -36.06 -44.21 42.77
CA ILE A 179 -36.38 -43.16 43.72
C ILE A 179 -37.40 -43.69 44.73
N ASN A 180 -37.08 -43.56 46.03
CA ASN A 180 -38.04 -43.87 47.09
C ASN A 180 -39.34 -43.08 46.85
N PHE A 181 -40.46 -43.78 46.77
CA PHE A 181 -41.73 -43.11 46.47
C PHE A 181 -42.20 -42.19 47.61
N LEU A 182 -41.78 -42.49 48.84
CA LEU A 182 -42.05 -41.69 50.02
C LEU A 182 -40.95 -41.88 51.08
N ARG A 183 -40.45 -40.79 51.66
CA ARG A 183 -39.60 -40.80 52.86
C ARG A 183 -40.13 -39.76 53.82
N VAL A 184 -40.38 -40.17 55.06
CA VAL A 184 -40.86 -39.28 56.12
C VAL A 184 -39.79 -39.20 57.20
N ARG A 185 -39.40 -37.98 57.57
CA ARG A 185 -38.49 -37.70 58.68
C ARG A 185 -39.17 -36.77 59.67
N ILE A 186 -39.05 -37.03 60.96
CA ILE A 186 -39.54 -36.14 62.02
C ILE A 186 -38.36 -35.40 62.66
N THR A 187 -38.50 -34.10 62.90
CA THR A 187 -37.52 -33.29 63.63
C THR A 187 -38.23 -32.26 64.52
N GLY A 188 -37.50 -31.65 65.45
CA GLY A 188 -37.99 -30.51 66.22
C GLY A 188 -37.68 -29.17 65.51
N LEU A 189 -38.27 -28.08 65.98
CA LEU A 189 -38.02 -26.74 65.43
C LEU A 189 -36.51 -26.36 65.36
N PRO A 190 -35.67 -26.63 66.39
CA PRO A 190 -34.22 -26.36 66.29
C PRO A 190 -33.52 -27.16 65.17
N GLY A 191 -33.94 -28.41 64.95
CA GLY A 191 -33.42 -29.25 63.88
C GLY A 191 -33.85 -28.76 62.50
N LEU A 192 -35.09 -28.30 62.36
CA LEU A 192 -35.56 -27.64 61.14
C LEU A 192 -34.79 -26.35 60.86
N LEU A 193 -34.61 -25.48 61.86
CA LEU A 193 -33.88 -24.21 61.70
C LEU A 193 -32.43 -24.46 61.30
N ARG A 194 -31.74 -25.42 61.92
CA ARG A 194 -30.39 -25.82 61.52
C ARG A 194 -30.35 -26.31 60.08
N ARG A 195 -31.26 -27.22 59.69
CA ARG A 195 -31.36 -27.72 58.31
C ARG A 195 -31.63 -26.60 57.31
N ASN A 196 -32.51 -25.66 57.64
CA ASN A 196 -32.84 -24.53 56.79
C ASN A 196 -31.66 -23.55 56.69
N ALA A 197 -30.95 -23.29 57.79
CA ALA A 197 -29.74 -22.48 57.78
C ALA A 197 -28.64 -23.14 56.92
N GLU A 198 -28.40 -24.44 57.09
CA GLU A 198 -27.44 -25.20 56.28
C GLU A 198 -27.83 -25.24 54.78
N ARG A 199 -29.13 -25.34 54.48
CA ARG A 199 -29.67 -25.28 53.11
C ARG A 199 -29.69 -23.88 52.50
N ALA A 200 -29.75 -22.82 53.31
CA ALA A 200 -29.76 -21.44 52.83
C ALA A 200 -28.36 -20.96 52.41
N VAL A 201 -27.30 -21.46 53.06
CA VAL A 201 -25.93 -20.96 52.85
C VAL A 201 -25.32 -21.42 51.52
N ALA A 202 -25.49 -22.67 51.11
CA ALA A 202 -24.83 -23.15 49.89
C ALA A 202 -25.36 -22.54 48.58
N PRO A 203 -26.67 -22.25 48.41
CA PRO A 203 -27.14 -21.44 47.29
C PRO A 203 -26.43 -20.07 47.25
N THR A 204 -26.13 -19.46 48.40
CA THR A 204 -25.43 -18.16 48.41
C THR A 204 -23.98 -18.27 47.89
N ASP A 205 -23.26 -19.36 48.17
CA ASP A 205 -21.91 -19.60 47.64
C ASP A 205 -21.93 -19.77 46.11
N TYR A 206 -22.90 -20.53 45.57
CA TYR A 206 -23.07 -20.67 44.12
C TYR A 206 -23.50 -19.38 43.44
N PHE A 207 -24.39 -18.61 44.06
CA PHE A 207 -24.77 -17.28 43.57
C PHE A 207 -23.55 -16.35 43.51
N ALA A 208 -22.78 -16.26 44.59
CA ALA A 208 -21.59 -15.40 44.66
C ALA A 208 -20.55 -15.82 43.60
N THR A 209 -20.33 -17.12 43.44
CA THR A 209 -19.40 -17.66 42.44
C THR A 209 -19.87 -17.36 41.02
N GLY A 210 -21.15 -17.58 40.73
CA GLY A 210 -21.76 -17.23 39.45
C GLY A 210 -21.64 -15.74 39.14
N ALA A 211 -21.88 -14.86 40.13
CA ALA A 211 -21.73 -13.42 39.97
C ALA A 211 -20.29 -12.99 39.66
N VAL A 212 -19.29 -13.59 40.33
CA VAL A 212 -17.87 -13.35 40.01
C VAL A 212 -17.57 -13.78 38.56
N PHE A 213 -18.10 -14.92 38.11
CA PHE A 213 -17.92 -15.35 36.73
C PHE A 213 -18.63 -14.45 35.71
N VAL A 214 -19.79 -13.88 36.02
CA VAL A 214 -20.42 -12.84 35.18
C VAL A 214 -19.50 -11.63 35.05
N LEU A 215 -18.97 -11.12 36.16
CA LEU A 215 -18.04 -9.99 36.16
C LEU A 215 -16.78 -10.28 35.36
N LEU A 216 -16.19 -11.48 35.51
CA LEU A 216 -15.06 -11.92 34.71
C LEU A 216 -15.41 -12.00 33.22
N SER A 217 -16.58 -12.54 32.86
CA SER A 217 -17.01 -12.61 31.46
C SER A 217 -17.12 -11.21 30.85
N LEU A 218 -17.79 -10.28 31.53
CA LEU A 218 -17.93 -8.89 31.09
C LEU A 218 -16.59 -8.16 30.99
N LEU A 219 -15.71 -8.33 31.98
CA LEU A 219 -14.37 -7.74 31.99
C LEU A 219 -13.56 -8.19 30.76
N HIS A 220 -13.62 -9.47 30.41
CA HIS A 220 -12.87 -9.99 29.27
C HIS A 220 -13.52 -9.68 27.92
N LEU A 221 -14.84 -9.50 27.85
CA LEU A 221 -15.49 -8.89 26.68
C LEU A 221 -15.04 -7.44 26.47
N PHE A 222 -14.90 -6.68 27.57
CA PHE A 222 -14.33 -5.33 27.52
C PHE A 222 -12.88 -5.34 27.01
N PHE A 223 -12.01 -6.20 27.57
CA PHE A 223 -10.64 -6.34 27.06
C PHE A 223 -10.59 -6.77 25.58
N ARG A 224 -11.50 -7.64 25.14
CA ARG A 224 -11.64 -8.03 23.72
C ARG A 224 -12.03 -6.85 22.83
N ARG A 225 -12.88 -5.94 23.31
CA ARG A 225 -13.32 -4.74 22.58
C ARG A 225 -12.19 -3.73 22.38
N TYR A 226 -11.28 -3.61 23.36
CA TYR A 226 -10.13 -2.71 23.31
C TYR A 226 -8.92 -3.31 22.60
N ASN A 227 -8.67 -4.61 22.75
CA ASN A 227 -7.58 -5.30 22.06
C ASN A 227 -8.11 -6.48 21.23
N PRO A 228 -8.58 -6.23 20.00
CA PRO A 228 -9.14 -7.28 19.17
C PRO A 228 -8.15 -8.34 18.69
N ALA A 229 -6.84 -8.10 18.80
CA ALA A 229 -5.84 -9.09 18.41
C ALA A 229 -5.76 -10.24 19.43
N GLN A 230 -5.97 -9.95 20.72
CA GLN A 230 -5.86 -10.94 21.80
C GLN A 230 -7.15 -11.76 21.93
N ARG A 231 -7.32 -12.75 21.04
CA ARG A 231 -8.48 -13.66 21.00
C ARG A 231 -8.66 -14.49 22.27
N ALA A 232 -7.61 -14.66 23.07
CA ALA A 232 -7.69 -15.35 24.36
C ALA A 232 -8.74 -14.73 25.30
N ASN A 233 -8.93 -13.40 25.27
CA ASN A 233 -9.97 -12.72 26.04
C ASN A 233 -11.39 -13.17 25.65
N LEU A 234 -11.64 -13.45 24.36
CA LEU A 234 -12.95 -13.92 23.91
C LEU A 234 -13.24 -15.33 24.45
N TYR A 235 -12.29 -16.26 24.29
CA TYR A 235 -12.47 -17.63 24.78
C TYR A 235 -12.56 -17.69 26.30
N PHE A 236 -11.81 -16.82 27.01
CA PHE A 236 -11.95 -16.71 28.45
C PHE A 236 -13.30 -16.13 28.86
N ALA A 237 -13.85 -15.17 28.10
CA ALA A 237 -15.21 -14.68 28.33
C ALA A 237 -16.27 -15.76 28.15
N TYR A 238 -16.12 -16.66 27.16
CA TYR A 238 -16.99 -17.83 26.99
C TYR A 238 -16.84 -18.84 28.12
N TYR A 239 -15.60 -19.07 28.58
CA TYR A 239 -15.35 -19.89 29.78
C TYR A 239 -16.09 -19.34 30.99
N ALA A 240 -15.87 -18.06 31.31
CA ALA A 240 -16.50 -17.42 32.46
C ALA A 240 -18.02 -17.33 32.30
N GLY A 241 -18.53 -17.06 31.10
CA GLY A 241 -19.97 -17.03 30.82
C GLY A 241 -20.65 -18.38 30.97
N ALA A 242 -20.03 -19.46 30.46
CA ALA A 242 -20.55 -20.82 30.63
C ALA A 242 -20.53 -21.25 32.12
N ALA A 243 -19.45 -20.92 32.84
CA ALA A 243 -19.37 -21.17 34.28
C ALA A 243 -20.43 -20.38 35.06
N ALA A 244 -20.68 -19.11 34.70
CA ALA A 244 -21.72 -18.29 35.31
C ALA A 244 -23.11 -18.90 35.11
N LEU A 245 -23.43 -19.38 33.91
CA LEU A 245 -24.68 -20.11 33.64
C LEU A 245 -24.78 -21.39 34.47
N GLY A 246 -23.68 -22.14 34.57
CA GLY A 246 -23.61 -23.37 35.36
C GLY A 246 -23.92 -23.13 36.85
N PHE A 247 -23.19 -22.20 37.48
CA PHE A 247 -23.41 -21.85 38.88
C PHE A 247 -24.75 -21.14 39.14
N GLY A 248 -25.23 -20.34 38.19
CA GLY A 248 -26.56 -19.73 38.25
C GLY A 248 -27.69 -20.76 38.19
N ALA A 249 -27.56 -21.77 37.34
CA ALA A 249 -28.49 -22.89 37.26
C ALA A 249 -28.46 -23.76 38.52
N LEU A 250 -27.27 -24.01 39.10
CA LEU A 250 -27.16 -24.63 40.43
C LEU A 250 -27.93 -23.81 41.47
N TYR A 251 -27.66 -22.50 41.59
CA TYR A 251 -28.36 -21.63 42.54
C TYR A 251 -29.89 -21.68 42.36
N GLN A 252 -30.36 -21.52 41.13
CA GLN A 252 -31.79 -21.51 40.84
C GLN A 252 -32.44 -22.88 41.08
N GLY A 253 -31.71 -23.98 40.82
CA GLY A 253 -32.18 -25.34 41.07
C GLY A 253 -32.54 -25.59 42.55
N TRP A 254 -31.90 -24.85 43.47
CA TRP A 254 -32.24 -24.88 44.90
C TRP A 254 -33.46 -24.03 45.26
N GLN A 255 -33.88 -23.09 44.42
CA GLN A 255 -35.00 -22.17 44.69
C GLN A 255 -36.33 -22.65 44.09
N VAL A 256 -36.28 -23.41 43.00
CA VAL A 256 -37.50 -23.83 42.29
C VAL A 256 -38.17 -25.02 42.97
N GLN A 257 -39.51 -24.96 43.05
CA GLN A 257 -40.34 -26.06 43.54
C GLN A 257 -40.83 -26.93 42.37
N GLY A 258 -40.91 -28.24 42.60
CA GLY A 258 -41.38 -29.22 41.61
C GLY A 258 -40.24 -29.99 40.95
N MET A 259 -40.49 -31.25 40.62
CA MET A 259 -39.44 -32.16 40.17
C MET A 259 -38.89 -31.81 38.78
N VAL A 260 -39.78 -31.50 37.83
CA VAL A 260 -39.40 -31.23 36.42
C VAL A 260 -38.50 -29.99 36.30
N PRO A 261 -38.83 -28.82 36.88
CA PRO A 261 -37.95 -27.66 36.81
C PRO A 261 -36.59 -27.87 37.50
N SER A 262 -36.55 -28.60 38.63
CA SER A 262 -35.29 -28.91 39.31
C SER A 262 -34.38 -29.78 38.45
N LEU A 263 -34.93 -30.77 37.74
CA LEU A 263 -34.17 -31.58 36.77
C LEU A 263 -33.63 -30.72 35.62
N ALA A 264 -34.47 -29.88 35.02
CA ALA A 264 -34.04 -29.02 33.91
C ALA A 264 -32.92 -28.04 34.31
N LEU A 265 -32.96 -27.52 35.54
CA LEU A 265 -31.89 -26.66 36.06
C LEU A 265 -30.62 -27.45 36.40
N GLY A 266 -30.74 -28.69 36.85
CA GLY A 266 -29.59 -29.61 36.99
C GLY A 266 -28.90 -29.89 35.65
N MET A 267 -29.69 -30.11 34.59
CA MET A 267 -29.17 -30.27 33.22
C MET A 267 -28.43 -29.03 32.74
N ALA A 268 -29.05 -27.86 32.92
CA ALA A 268 -28.44 -26.59 32.55
C ALA A 268 -27.14 -26.32 33.33
N ALA A 269 -27.08 -26.72 34.60
CA ALA A 269 -25.88 -26.63 35.42
C ALA A 269 -24.75 -27.50 34.86
N ASP A 270 -25.02 -28.78 34.56
CA ASP A 270 -24.03 -29.70 34.01
C ASP A 270 -23.50 -29.23 32.66
N ILE A 271 -24.39 -28.79 31.76
CA ILE A 271 -24.02 -28.22 30.46
C ILE A 271 -23.11 -27.00 30.64
N GLY A 272 -23.52 -26.03 31.47
CA GLY A 272 -22.75 -24.81 31.69
C GLY A 272 -21.36 -25.09 32.27
N LEU A 273 -21.29 -25.93 33.31
CA LEU A 273 -20.03 -26.28 33.97
C LEU A 273 -19.10 -27.06 33.05
N LEU A 274 -19.56 -28.13 32.39
CA LEU A 274 -18.69 -28.95 31.52
C LEU A 274 -18.23 -28.17 30.28
N LEU A 275 -19.12 -27.36 29.68
CA LEU A 275 -18.77 -26.50 28.55
C LEU A 275 -17.71 -25.45 28.94
N SER A 276 -17.77 -24.94 30.17
CA SER A 276 -16.77 -24.00 30.69
C SER A 276 -15.35 -24.60 30.63
N TYR A 277 -15.16 -25.87 31.01
CA TYR A 277 -13.85 -26.52 30.98
C TYR A 277 -13.26 -26.63 29.57
N VAL A 278 -14.10 -26.84 28.55
CA VAL A 278 -13.66 -26.86 27.14
C VAL A 278 -13.20 -25.47 26.69
N TRP A 279 -13.97 -24.43 27.04
CA TRP A 279 -13.59 -23.05 26.73
C TRP A 279 -12.34 -22.60 27.47
N ALA A 280 -12.13 -23.05 28.71
CA ALA A 280 -10.90 -22.80 29.45
C ALA A 280 -9.69 -23.42 28.74
N VAL A 281 -9.80 -24.67 28.27
CA VAL A 281 -8.75 -25.30 27.45
C VAL A 281 -8.50 -24.50 26.17
N ARG A 282 -9.56 -24.09 25.46
CA ARG A 282 -9.43 -23.29 24.22
C ARG A 282 -8.74 -21.95 24.47
N ALA A 283 -9.07 -21.29 25.58
CA ALA A 283 -8.46 -20.05 26.00
C ALA A 283 -6.96 -20.23 26.25
N LEU A 284 -6.55 -21.29 26.96
CA LEU A 284 -5.13 -21.60 27.19
C LEU A 284 -4.37 -21.95 25.91
N TYR A 285 -4.98 -22.65 24.96
CA TYR A 285 -4.38 -22.88 23.64
C TYR A 285 -4.06 -21.56 22.94
N GLU A 286 -5.02 -20.63 22.91
CA GLU A 286 -4.81 -19.30 22.31
C GLU A 286 -3.76 -18.50 23.07
N LEU A 287 -3.85 -18.51 24.40
CA LEU A 287 -2.99 -17.75 25.30
C LEU A 287 -1.51 -18.14 25.17
N PHE A 288 -1.24 -19.44 25.08
CA PHE A 288 0.13 -19.95 24.95
C PHE A 288 0.58 -20.12 23.48
N GLY A 289 -0.22 -19.65 22.50
CA GLY A 289 0.10 -19.75 21.07
C GLY A 289 0.18 -21.18 20.55
N GLN A 290 -0.51 -22.12 21.18
CA GLN A 290 -0.53 -23.53 20.79
C GLN A 290 -1.72 -23.82 19.88
N ARG A 291 -1.52 -24.66 18.85
CA ARG A 291 -2.61 -25.09 17.98
C ARG A 291 -3.44 -26.20 18.65
N PRO A 292 -4.78 -26.11 18.64
CA PRO A 292 -5.64 -27.19 19.13
C PRO A 292 -5.39 -28.47 18.33
N GLY A 293 -5.12 -29.58 19.03
CA GLY A 293 -4.83 -30.88 18.42
C GLY A 293 -5.93 -31.92 18.64
N ARG A 294 -5.60 -33.20 18.39
CA ARG A 294 -6.51 -34.35 18.59
C ARG A 294 -7.06 -34.43 20.02
N LEU A 295 -6.27 -34.05 21.03
CA LEU A 295 -6.72 -34.02 22.43
C LEU A 295 -7.89 -33.04 22.64
N TYR A 296 -7.82 -31.85 22.06
CA TYR A 296 -8.91 -30.86 22.15
C TYR A 296 -10.17 -31.32 21.40
N ALA A 297 -10.02 -31.93 20.22
CA ALA A 297 -11.15 -32.54 19.51
C ALA A 297 -11.76 -33.71 20.31
N GLY A 298 -10.93 -34.52 20.94
CA GLY A 298 -11.34 -35.59 21.85
C GLY A 298 -12.14 -35.08 23.05
N LEU A 299 -11.79 -33.91 23.60
CA LEU A 299 -12.57 -33.28 24.67
C LEU A 299 -13.99 -32.89 24.23
N TRP A 300 -14.20 -32.47 22.98
CA TRP A 300 -15.56 -32.21 22.48
C TRP A 300 -16.39 -33.49 22.36
N MET A 301 -15.81 -34.59 21.89
CA MET A 301 -16.50 -35.88 21.86
C MET A 301 -16.78 -36.39 23.29
N ALA A 302 -15.80 -36.29 24.18
CA ALA A 302 -15.95 -36.64 25.59
C ALA A 302 -17.02 -35.78 26.27
N LEU A 303 -17.15 -34.49 25.94
CA LEU A 303 -18.20 -33.62 26.46
C LEU A 303 -19.59 -34.17 26.10
N VAL A 304 -19.82 -34.53 24.84
CA VAL A 304 -21.10 -35.08 24.38
C VAL A 304 -21.42 -36.40 25.10
N VAL A 305 -20.45 -37.32 25.17
CA VAL A 305 -20.61 -38.61 25.87
C VAL A 305 -20.87 -38.38 27.36
N CYS A 306 -20.12 -37.48 28.00
CA CYS A 306 -20.28 -37.19 29.42
C CYS A 306 -21.60 -36.49 29.73
N LEU A 307 -22.10 -35.61 28.86
CA LEU A 307 -23.44 -35.05 29.02
C LEU A 307 -24.50 -36.15 28.96
N VAL A 308 -24.45 -37.03 27.96
CA VAL A 308 -25.40 -38.14 27.86
C VAL A 308 -25.34 -39.06 29.07
N LEU A 309 -24.13 -39.42 29.54
CA LEU A 309 -23.94 -40.29 30.70
C LEU A 309 -24.27 -39.60 32.03
N SER A 310 -23.95 -38.31 32.17
CA SER A 310 -24.30 -37.52 33.36
C SER A 310 -25.81 -37.41 33.48
N GLU A 311 -26.49 -37.11 32.38
CA GLU A 311 -27.95 -37.06 32.37
C GLU A 311 -28.56 -38.43 32.60
N PHE A 312 -28.04 -39.48 31.98
CA PHE A 312 -28.50 -40.83 32.28
C PHE A 312 -28.38 -41.15 33.78
N THR A 313 -27.25 -40.81 34.40
CA THR A 313 -27.02 -41.04 35.83
C THR A 313 -27.93 -40.17 36.70
N GLN A 314 -28.10 -38.89 36.38
CA GLN A 314 -29.03 -37.99 37.08
C GLN A 314 -30.46 -38.53 36.99
N LEU A 315 -30.85 -39.09 35.85
CA LEU A 315 -32.17 -39.70 35.67
C LEU A 315 -32.32 -41.05 36.41
N THR A 316 -31.23 -41.80 36.65
CA THR A 316 -31.29 -43.15 37.25
C THR A 316 -30.83 -43.26 38.70
N SER A 317 -30.27 -42.23 39.34
CA SER A 317 -29.59 -42.37 40.64
C SER A 317 -30.15 -41.49 41.77
N PHE A 318 -31.40 -41.04 41.67
CA PHE A 318 -32.04 -40.17 42.70
C PHE A 318 -32.24 -40.83 44.07
N SER A 319 -32.03 -42.15 44.22
CA SER A 319 -32.12 -42.85 45.50
C SER A 319 -30.80 -42.88 46.27
N GLY A 320 -30.71 -42.00 47.27
CA GLY A 320 -30.16 -42.36 48.58
C GLY A 320 -28.63 -42.47 48.76
N GLN A 321 -27.82 -42.57 47.71
CA GLN A 321 -26.36 -42.42 47.81
C GLN A 321 -25.85 -41.55 46.68
N THR A 322 -24.88 -40.68 46.99
CA THR A 322 -24.16 -39.77 46.11
C THR A 322 -23.48 -40.54 44.97
N THR A 323 -24.25 -40.97 43.97
CA THR A 323 -23.69 -41.38 42.69
C THR A 323 -23.39 -40.10 41.93
N TYR A 324 -22.34 -39.43 42.38
CA TYR A 324 -21.65 -38.45 41.56
C TYR A 324 -21.40 -39.12 40.21
N SER A 325 -21.86 -38.51 39.12
CA SER A 325 -21.64 -39.11 37.82
C SER A 325 -20.14 -39.21 37.58
N PHE A 326 -19.60 -40.44 37.62
CA PHE A 326 -18.18 -40.69 37.34
C PHE A 326 -17.79 -40.10 35.99
N ALA A 327 -18.75 -40.00 35.06
CA ALA A 327 -18.58 -39.32 33.79
C ALA A 327 -18.34 -37.81 33.94
N PHE A 328 -19.09 -37.11 34.81
CA PHE A 328 -18.90 -35.67 35.08
C PHE A 328 -17.51 -35.41 35.66
N PHE A 329 -17.15 -36.08 36.75
CA PHE A 329 -15.85 -35.88 37.39
C PHE A 329 -14.68 -36.37 36.54
N GLY A 330 -14.88 -37.46 35.78
CA GLY A 330 -13.91 -37.97 34.82
C GLY A 330 -13.61 -36.95 33.72
N PHE A 331 -14.65 -36.29 33.20
CA PHE A 331 -14.48 -35.19 32.23
C PHE A 331 -13.74 -34.01 32.84
N VAL A 332 -14.16 -33.55 34.02
CA VAL A 332 -13.52 -32.43 34.73
C VAL A 332 -12.04 -32.74 34.97
N ALA A 333 -11.71 -33.96 35.38
CA ALA A 333 -10.33 -34.40 35.57
C ALA A 333 -9.54 -34.40 34.25
N LEU A 334 -10.10 -34.93 33.16
CA LEU A 334 -9.47 -34.98 31.84
C LEU A 334 -9.19 -33.56 31.30
N ALA A 335 -10.19 -32.68 31.35
CA ALA A 335 -10.05 -31.29 30.92
C ALA A 335 -9.06 -30.53 31.81
N SER A 336 -9.09 -30.74 33.13
CA SER A 336 -8.14 -30.14 34.07
C SER A 336 -6.71 -30.62 33.83
N ALA A 337 -6.52 -31.90 33.51
CA ALA A 337 -5.22 -32.46 33.17
C ALA A 337 -4.66 -31.81 31.89
N GLU A 338 -5.50 -31.56 30.89
CA GLU A 338 -5.10 -30.84 29.68
C GLU A 338 -4.75 -29.37 29.98
N GLN A 339 -5.54 -28.68 30.80
CA GLN A 339 -5.24 -27.32 31.26
C GLN A 339 -3.89 -27.25 32.00
N LEU A 340 -3.61 -28.22 32.88
CA LEU A 340 -2.35 -28.32 33.60
C LEU A 340 -1.20 -28.64 32.65
N ARG A 341 -1.37 -29.55 31.68
CA ARG A 341 -0.37 -29.86 30.66
C ARG A 341 0.02 -28.61 29.86
N LEU A 342 -0.96 -27.83 29.41
CA LEU A 342 -0.74 -26.58 28.68
C LEU A 342 0.01 -25.57 29.55
N THR A 343 -0.39 -25.42 30.81
CA THR A 343 0.23 -24.50 31.79
C THR A 343 1.67 -24.91 32.10
N MET A 344 1.93 -26.20 32.33
CA MET A 344 3.28 -26.75 32.56
C MET A 344 4.18 -26.57 31.33
N ARG A 345 3.63 -26.71 30.13
CA ARG A 345 4.37 -26.41 28.90
C ARG A 345 4.70 -24.92 28.78
N GLY A 346 3.75 -24.04 29.10
CA GLY A 346 3.99 -22.59 29.17
C GLY A 346 5.08 -22.22 30.17
N LEU A 347 5.12 -22.87 31.33
CA LEU A 347 6.20 -22.72 32.32
C LEU A 347 7.56 -23.19 31.78
N ARG A 348 7.62 -24.36 31.13
CA ARG A 348 8.87 -24.89 30.54
C ARG A 348 9.41 -24.00 29.44
N GLN A 349 8.53 -23.38 28.66
CA GLN A 349 8.88 -22.43 27.61
C GLN A 349 9.16 -21.01 28.14
N GLN A 350 9.17 -20.82 29.46
CA GLN A 350 9.35 -19.51 30.12
C GLN A 350 8.42 -18.42 29.59
N GLN A 351 7.21 -18.78 29.18
CA GLN A 351 6.24 -17.78 28.75
C GLN A 351 5.88 -16.87 29.93
N ARG A 352 5.87 -15.56 29.67
CA ARG A 352 5.59 -14.54 30.70
C ARG A 352 4.24 -14.85 31.34
N GLY A 353 4.18 -14.77 32.67
CA GLY A 353 2.96 -14.93 33.46
C GLY A 353 2.33 -16.32 33.53
N ALA A 354 2.90 -17.35 32.89
CA ALA A 354 2.51 -18.76 33.11
C ALA A 354 2.57 -19.17 34.60
N ARG A 355 3.44 -18.53 35.40
CA ARG A 355 3.54 -18.73 36.86
C ARG A 355 2.28 -18.31 37.62
N LEU A 356 1.60 -17.24 37.19
CA LEU A 356 0.35 -16.78 37.82
C LEU A 356 -0.77 -17.78 37.59
N ILE A 357 -0.88 -18.27 36.35
CA ILE A 357 -1.85 -19.31 35.96
C ILE A 357 -1.58 -20.59 36.76
N ALA A 358 -0.32 -21.02 36.83
CA ALA A 358 0.08 -22.19 37.60
C ALA A 358 -0.24 -22.06 39.10
N ALA A 359 -0.11 -20.87 39.69
CA ALA A 359 -0.49 -20.63 41.08
C ALA A 359 -2.00 -20.82 41.30
N GLY A 360 -2.84 -20.36 40.36
CA GLY A 360 -4.28 -20.59 40.39
C GLY A 360 -4.64 -22.09 40.35
N TYR A 361 -4.02 -22.85 39.45
CA TYR A 361 -4.20 -24.30 39.40
C TYR A 361 -3.66 -25.03 40.64
N ALA A 362 -2.53 -24.59 41.20
CA ALA A 362 -1.99 -25.16 42.43
C ALA A 362 -2.96 -24.96 43.62
N GLY A 363 -3.57 -23.78 43.72
CA GLY A 363 -4.61 -23.52 44.72
C GLY A 363 -5.85 -24.38 44.53
N ALA A 364 -6.30 -24.59 43.29
CA ALA A 364 -7.41 -25.49 42.99
C ALA A 364 -7.10 -26.94 43.35
N LEU A 365 -5.89 -27.43 43.04
CA LEU A 365 -5.43 -28.77 43.40
C LEU A 365 -5.34 -28.95 44.92
N LEU A 366 -4.91 -27.93 45.66
CA LEU A 366 -4.89 -27.96 47.12
C LEU A 366 -6.31 -28.09 47.68
N CYS A 367 -7.27 -27.32 47.17
CA CYS A 367 -8.68 -27.45 47.55
C CYS A 367 -9.24 -28.85 47.22
N ALA A 368 -8.91 -29.38 46.03
CA ALA A 368 -9.29 -30.74 45.61
C ALA A 368 -8.72 -31.80 46.55
N GLY A 369 -7.44 -31.67 46.91
CA GLY A 369 -6.75 -32.57 47.83
C GLY A 369 -7.33 -32.52 49.24
N THR A 370 -7.66 -31.32 49.75
CA THR A 370 -8.37 -31.17 51.02
C THR A 370 -9.73 -31.85 50.97
N TYR A 371 -10.50 -31.64 49.90
CA TYR A 371 -11.81 -32.27 49.74
C TYR A 371 -11.71 -33.80 49.70
N ALA A 372 -10.75 -34.35 48.95
CA ALA A 372 -10.50 -35.79 48.89
C ALA A 372 -10.03 -36.35 50.24
N LEU A 373 -9.16 -35.65 50.96
CA LEU A 373 -8.69 -36.08 52.28
C LEU A 373 -9.83 -36.15 53.30
N LEU A 374 -10.75 -35.18 53.30
CA LEU A 374 -11.92 -35.20 54.17
C LEU A 374 -12.83 -36.42 53.90
N ILE A 375 -12.99 -36.78 52.62
CA ILE A 375 -13.74 -37.97 52.22
C ILE A 375 -13.03 -39.25 52.70
N ILE A 376 -11.72 -39.37 52.45
CA ILE A 376 -10.91 -40.55 52.83
C ILE A 376 -10.88 -40.71 54.35
N ALA A 377 -10.73 -39.60 55.09
CA ALA A 377 -10.72 -39.58 56.55
C ALA A 377 -12.12 -39.74 57.17
N GLN A 378 -13.17 -39.98 56.35
CA GLN A 378 -14.56 -40.16 56.77
C GLN A 378 -15.06 -39.03 57.68
N GLN A 379 -14.54 -37.81 57.49
CA GLN A 379 -14.93 -36.66 58.29
C GLN A 379 -16.29 -36.14 57.81
N PRO A 380 -17.16 -35.66 58.71
CA PRO A 380 -18.44 -35.08 58.32
C PRO A 380 -18.22 -33.80 57.50
N ILE A 381 -18.47 -33.86 56.18
CA ILE A 381 -18.38 -32.71 55.30
C ILE A 381 -19.71 -31.96 55.34
N THR A 382 -19.70 -30.77 55.94
CA THR A 382 -20.88 -29.89 55.91
C THR A 382 -21.12 -29.39 54.48
N PHE A 383 -22.38 -29.14 54.16
CA PHE A 383 -22.76 -28.68 52.82
C PHE A 383 -22.09 -27.35 52.45
N ARG A 384 -21.94 -26.44 53.43
CA ARG A 384 -21.19 -25.19 53.28
C ARG A 384 -19.73 -25.43 52.89
N LEU A 385 -19.02 -26.28 53.63
CA LEU A 385 -17.61 -26.56 53.34
C LEU A 385 -17.43 -27.16 51.93
N SER A 386 -18.33 -28.06 51.53
CA SER A 386 -18.36 -28.60 50.17
C SER A 386 -18.56 -27.49 49.11
N ALA A 387 -19.60 -26.66 49.26
CA ALA A 387 -19.88 -25.57 48.34
C ALA A 387 -18.72 -24.57 48.23
N THR A 388 -18.12 -24.19 49.36
CA THR A 388 -16.97 -23.29 49.40
C THR A 388 -15.74 -23.89 48.68
N LEU A 389 -15.40 -25.16 48.94
CA LEU A 389 -14.26 -25.82 48.29
C LEU A 389 -14.47 -25.94 46.77
N VAL A 390 -15.67 -26.32 46.33
CA VAL A 390 -16.03 -26.38 44.89
C VAL A 390 -15.91 -25.00 44.24
N SER A 391 -16.40 -23.95 44.90
CA SER A 391 -16.30 -22.57 44.43
C SER A 391 -14.85 -22.11 44.26
N LEU A 392 -13.98 -22.41 45.24
CA LEU A 392 -12.56 -22.11 45.17
C LEU A 392 -11.84 -22.89 44.06
N MET A 393 -12.18 -24.16 43.87
CA MET A 393 -11.63 -24.99 42.79
C MET A 393 -11.94 -24.41 41.40
N ALA A 394 -13.12 -23.79 41.22
CA ALA A 394 -13.49 -23.13 39.98
C ALA A 394 -12.88 -21.72 39.83
N LEU A 395 -12.88 -20.91 40.89
CA LEU A 395 -12.45 -19.52 40.85
C LEU A 395 -10.94 -19.35 40.78
N LEU A 396 -10.14 -20.14 41.50
CA LEU A 396 -8.69 -19.95 41.57
C LEU A 396 -7.99 -20.04 40.20
N PRO A 397 -8.29 -21.03 39.33
CA PRO A 397 -7.74 -21.05 37.98
C PRO A 397 -8.25 -19.89 37.13
N ALA A 398 -9.53 -19.54 37.24
CA ALA A 398 -10.12 -18.42 36.52
C ALA A 398 -9.43 -17.09 36.86
N LEU A 399 -9.23 -16.82 38.15
CA LEU A 399 -8.51 -15.64 38.64
C LEU A 399 -7.06 -15.64 38.18
N GLY A 400 -6.38 -16.80 38.20
CA GLY A 400 -5.00 -16.92 37.71
C GLY A 400 -4.86 -16.53 36.24
N ILE A 401 -5.78 -16.99 35.38
CA ILE A 401 -5.80 -16.65 33.94
C ILE A 401 -6.22 -15.17 33.75
N SER A 402 -7.24 -14.71 34.46
CA SER A 402 -7.73 -13.33 34.35
C SER A 402 -6.68 -12.32 34.77
N LEU A 403 -6.00 -12.54 35.90
CA LEU A 403 -4.94 -11.66 36.41
C LEU A 403 -3.74 -11.62 35.46
N PHE A 404 -3.42 -12.75 34.81
CA PHE A 404 -2.39 -12.78 33.78
C PHE A 404 -2.77 -11.91 32.58
N LEU A 405 -3.96 -12.12 32.00
CA LEU A 405 -4.45 -11.35 30.86
C LEU A 405 -4.57 -9.85 31.18
N ALA A 406 -5.02 -9.50 32.38
CA ALA A 406 -5.08 -8.11 32.84
C ALA A 406 -3.69 -7.46 32.93
N ARG A 407 -2.70 -8.20 33.46
CA ARG A 407 -1.31 -7.73 33.52
C ARG A 407 -0.73 -7.56 32.11
N GLU A 408 -0.97 -8.50 31.21
CA GLU A 408 -0.53 -8.42 29.82
C GLU A 408 -1.15 -7.20 29.10
N PHE A 409 -2.46 -6.96 29.32
CA PHE A 409 -3.15 -5.78 28.81
C PHE A 409 -2.52 -4.47 29.33
N ALA A 410 -2.22 -4.39 30.62
CA ALA A 410 -1.59 -3.21 31.22
C ALA A 410 -0.19 -2.95 30.63
N THR A 411 0.67 -3.99 30.56
CA THR A 411 2.02 -3.87 30.00
C THR A 411 1.99 -3.48 28.52
N ASN A 412 1.09 -4.05 27.72
CA ASN A 412 0.94 -3.69 26.31
C ASN A 412 0.45 -2.26 26.13
N SER A 413 -0.44 -1.79 27.01
CA SER A 413 -0.95 -0.41 26.99
C SER A 413 0.16 0.60 27.32
N GLU A 414 0.97 0.33 28.35
CA GLU A 414 2.13 1.17 28.69
C GLU A 414 3.14 1.23 27.55
N LEU A 415 3.46 0.08 26.93
CA LEU A 415 4.38 0.03 25.79
C LEU A 415 3.83 0.82 24.59
N LEU A 416 2.53 0.76 24.34
CA LEU A 416 1.89 1.50 23.25
C LEU A 416 1.92 3.01 23.51
N LEU A 417 1.72 3.45 24.75
CA LEU A 417 1.88 4.87 25.13
C LEU A 417 3.32 5.35 24.96
N LEU A 418 4.32 4.54 25.31
CA LEU A 418 5.73 4.86 25.08
C LEU A 418 6.05 5.00 23.60
N LYS A 419 5.59 4.06 22.77
CA LYS A 419 5.76 4.12 21.30
C LYS A 419 5.07 5.36 20.71
N LEU A 420 3.87 5.70 21.19
CA LEU A 420 3.15 6.88 20.74
C LEU A 420 3.93 8.16 21.05
N ARG A 421 4.48 8.29 22.28
CA ARG A 421 5.35 9.42 22.64
C ARG A 421 6.59 9.49 21.76
N GLN A 422 7.22 8.35 21.47
CA GLN A 422 8.39 8.30 20.60
C GLN A 422 8.06 8.77 19.17
N VAL A 423 6.93 8.34 18.61
CA VAL A 423 6.46 8.79 17.28
C VAL A 423 6.16 10.29 17.28
N GLN A 424 5.49 10.81 18.32
CA GLN A 424 5.23 12.24 18.45
C GLN A 424 6.53 13.06 18.52
N GLN A 425 7.52 12.61 19.29
CA GLN A 425 8.84 13.24 19.35
C GLN A 425 9.55 13.23 17.99
N LEU A 426 9.54 12.09 17.29
CA LEU A 426 10.16 11.97 15.96
C LEU A 426 9.46 12.87 14.93
N SER A 427 8.13 12.98 14.99
CA SER A 427 7.35 13.88 14.13
C SER A 427 7.74 15.34 14.37
N ALA A 428 7.78 15.78 15.62
CA ALA A 428 8.18 17.15 15.99
C ALA A 428 9.62 17.47 15.56
N GLN A 429 10.55 16.52 15.71
CA GLN A 429 11.92 16.67 15.20
C GLN A 429 11.97 16.80 13.69
N THR A 430 11.19 16.00 12.97
CA THR A 430 11.13 16.05 11.50
C THR A 430 10.55 17.38 11.02
N GLU A 431 9.50 17.88 11.67
CA GLU A 431 8.92 19.20 11.38
C GLU A 431 9.92 20.33 11.63
N ALA A 432 10.66 20.29 12.73
CA ALA A 432 11.71 21.26 13.03
C ALA A 432 12.85 21.23 11.98
N GLN A 433 13.31 20.04 11.58
CA GLN A 433 14.32 19.90 10.51
C GLN A 433 13.80 20.42 9.16
N GLN A 434 12.54 20.16 8.84
CA GLN A 434 11.92 20.66 7.61
C GLN A 434 11.86 22.19 7.60
N ALA A 435 11.48 22.80 8.74
CA ALA A 435 11.44 24.25 8.90
C ALA A 435 12.85 24.88 8.81
N GLU A 436 13.86 24.28 9.45
CA GLU A 436 15.24 24.73 9.36
C GLU A 436 15.76 24.67 7.91
N LYS A 437 15.50 23.56 7.21
CA LYS A 437 15.86 23.40 5.80
C LYS A 437 15.16 24.43 4.91
N GLN A 438 13.89 24.72 5.16
CA GLN A 438 13.14 25.76 4.42
C GLN A 438 13.73 27.15 4.66
N ALA A 439 14.11 27.48 5.90
CA ALA A 439 14.77 28.75 6.21
C ALA A 439 16.14 28.86 5.50
N LEU A 440 16.95 27.81 5.53
CA LEU A 440 18.23 27.75 4.81
C LEU A 440 18.07 27.93 3.30
N LEU A 441 17.08 27.27 2.69
CA LEU A 441 16.78 27.42 1.27
C LEU A 441 16.30 28.85 0.93
N ALA A 442 15.50 29.48 1.80
CA ALA A 442 15.08 30.86 1.60
C ALA A 442 16.27 31.81 1.61
N THR A 443 17.18 31.68 2.59
CA THR A 443 18.41 32.49 2.67
C THR A 443 19.32 32.28 1.45
N GLU A 444 19.51 31.04 0.99
CA GLU A 444 20.31 30.81 -0.23
C GLU A 444 19.64 31.34 -1.49
N ASN A 445 18.30 31.27 -1.59
CA ASN A 445 17.58 31.88 -2.71
C ASN A 445 17.77 33.39 -2.73
N GLU A 446 17.64 34.08 -1.59
CA GLU A 446 17.90 35.54 -1.50
C GLU A 446 19.34 35.89 -1.92
N ARG A 447 20.32 35.09 -1.48
CA ARG A 447 21.73 35.26 -1.86
C ARG A 447 21.95 35.03 -3.36
N LEU A 448 21.33 34.00 -3.94
CA LEU A 448 21.39 33.70 -5.37
C LEU A 448 20.74 34.82 -6.19
N GLU A 449 19.58 35.33 -5.78
CA GLU A 449 18.92 36.46 -6.43
C GLU A 449 19.81 37.71 -6.41
N ALA A 450 20.44 38.01 -5.28
CA ALA A 450 21.40 39.12 -5.18
C ALA A 450 22.61 38.93 -6.11
N GLN A 451 23.15 37.71 -6.21
CA GLN A 451 24.25 37.40 -7.14
C GLN A 451 23.82 37.52 -8.60
N VAL A 452 22.64 37.00 -8.95
CA VAL A 452 22.07 37.12 -10.31
C VAL A 452 21.88 38.58 -10.66
N ALA A 453 21.32 39.40 -9.76
CA ALA A 453 21.15 40.83 -9.98
C ALA A 453 22.49 41.54 -10.20
N ALA A 454 23.49 41.29 -9.35
CA ALA A 454 24.82 41.88 -9.48
C ALA A 454 25.49 41.46 -10.80
N ARG A 455 25.40 40.18 -11.18
CA ARG A 455 25.98 39.67 -12.43
C ARG A 455 25.27 40.20 -13.66
N THR A 456 23.95 40.36 -13.58
CA THR A 456 23.14 40.96 -14.65
C THR A 456 23.55 42.42 -14.86
N ALA A 457 23.76 43.18 -13.79
CA ALA A 457 24.25 44.56 -13.87
C ALA A 457 25.67 44.65 -14.45
N GLU A 458 26.57 43.74 -14.06
CA GLU A 458 27.92 43.68 -14.62
C GLU A 458 27.91 43.33 -16.12
N VAL A 459 27.13 42.32 -16.52
CA VAL A 459 26.98 41.92 -17.92
C VAL A 459 26.38 43.05 -18.75
N ALA A 460 25.37 43.77 -18.23
CA ALA A 460 24.84 44.96 -18.89
C ALA A 460 25.92 46.03 -19.08
N GLY A 461 26.71 46.32 -18.04
CA GLY A 461 27.82 47.27 -18.14
C GLY A 461 28.93 46.84 -19.12
N GLN A 462 29.23 45.53 -19.20
CA GLN A 462 30.16 44.99 -20.19
C GLN A 462 29.60 45.10 -21.60
N ARG A 463 28.31 44.82 -21.79
CA ARG A 463 27.62 44.97 -23.08
C ARG A 463 27.69 46.41 -23.56
N ASP A 464 27.38 47.38 -22.69
CA ASP A 464 27.40 48.80 -23.06
C ASP A 464 28.83 49.26 -23.44
N ARG A 465 29.87 48.78 -22.73
CA ARG A 465 31.28 49.02 -23.12
C ARG A 465 31.63 48.36 -24.45
N ALA A 466 31.15 47.13 -24.68
CA ALA A 466 31.38 46.42 -25.94
C ALA A 466 30.68 47.14 -27.11
N GLU A 467 29.47 47.66 -26.91
CA GLU A 467 28.77 48.50 -27.89
C GLU A 467 29.54 49.78 -28.18
N GLN A 468 30.04 50.48 -27.16
CA GLN A 468 30.89 51.66 -27.35
C GLN A 468 32.18 51.33 -28.10
N ALA A 469 32.84 50.22 -27.76
CA ALA A 469 34.02 49.75 -28.46
C ALA A 469 33.71 49.36 -29.92
N LEU A 470 32.54 48.77 -30.20
CA LEU A 470 32.08 48.48 -31.56
C LEU A 470 31.80 49.75 -32.36
N VAL A 471 31.23 50.79 -31.75
CA VAL A 471 31.06 52.10 -32.41
C VAL A 471 32.43 52.70 -32.73
N GLN A 472 33.35 52.74 -31.75
CA GLN A 472 34.71 53.23 -31.99
C GLN A 472 35.45 52.43 -33.06
N LEU A 473 35.29 51.10 -33.07
CA LEU A 473 35.88 50.24 -34.09
C LEU A 473 35.28 50.55 -35.46
N ARG A 474 33.96 50.74 -35.57
CA ARG A 474 33.30 51.15 -36.81
C ARG A 474 33.79 52.50 -37.31
N ASP A 475 33.94 53.48 -36.43
CA ASP A 475 34.44 54.81 -36.77
C ASP A 475 35.91 54.74 -37.22
N THR A 476 36.73 53.96 -36.50
CA THR A 476 38.14 53.73 -36.87
C THR A 476 38.25 52.98 -38.19
N GLN A 477 37.40 51.97 -38.42
CA GLN A 477 37.33 51.25 -39.68
C GLN A 477 36.88 52.16 -40.81
N ALA A 478 35.90 53.06 -40.59
CA ALA A 478 35.49 54.05 -41.57
C ALA A 478 36.62 55.04 -41.90
N GLN A 479 37.39 55.46 -40.89
CA GLN A 479 38.59 56.29 -41.09
C GLN A 479 39.69 55.55 -41.85
N LEU A 480 39.94 54.27 -41.54
CA LEU A 480 40.90 53.43 -42.26
C LEU A 480 40.46 53.19 -43.69
N VAL A 481 39.19 52.87 -43.94
CA VAL A 481 38.62 52.77 -45.28
C VAL A 481 38.75 54.11 -46.03
N GLN A 482 38.57 55.24 -45.35
CA GLN A 482 38.75 56.55 -45.96
C GLN A 482 40.23 56.84 -46.26
N ALA A 483 41.14 56.45 -45.38
CA ALA A 483 42.59 56.59 -45.58
C ALA A 483 43.09 55.66 -46.69
N GLU A 484 42.60 54.42 -46.75
CA GLU A 484 42.87 53.45 -47.81
C GLU A 484 42.25 53.92 -49.13
N LYS A 485 41.03 54.47 -49.13
CA LYS A 485 40.45 55.16 -50.30
C LYS A 485 41.32 56.32 -50.75
N MET A 486 41.91 57.11 -49.85
CA MET A 486 42.78 58.23 -50.19
C MET A 486 44.15 57.78 -50.71
N ALA A 487 44.71 56.70 -50.15
CA ALA A 487 45.94 56.07 -50.64
C ALA A 487 45.74 55.41 -52.00
N PHE A 488 44.65 54.66 -52.18
CA PHE A 488 44.21 54.08 -53.44
C PHE A 488 43.91 55.16 -54.47
N LEU A 489 43.18 56.24 -54.10
CA LEU A 489 43.02 57.41 -54.97
C LEU A 489 44.39 58.01 -55.31
N GLY A 490 45.34 58.08 -54.38
CA GLY A 490 46.68 58.60 -54.64
C GLY A 490 47.45 57.78 -55.66
N GLU A 491 47.45 56.45 -55.51
CA GLU A 491 48.12 55.51 -56.42
C GLU A 491 47.45 55.48 -57.81
N LEU A 492 46.12 55.39 -57.86
CA LEU A 492 45.36 55.45 -59.12
C LEU A 492 45.46 56.81 -59.78
N THR A 493 45.36 57.92 -59.05
CA THR A 493 45.45 59.27 -59.66
C THR A 493 46.82 59.48 -60.28
N ALA A 494 47.89 58.98 -59.67
CA ALA A 494 49.23 59.03 -60.26
C ALA A 494 49.36 58.13 -61.51
N GLY A 495 48.86 56.89 -61.47
CA GLY A 495 48.86 55.98 -62.62
C GLY A 495 47.98 56.48 -63.79
N ILE A 496 46.79 57.01 -63.48
CA ILE A 496 45.83 57.55 -64.46
C ILE A 496 46.32 58.86 -65.06
N ALA A 497 46.89 59.76 -64.24
CA ALA A 497 47.48 60.99 -64.77
C ALA A 497 48.59 60.65 -65.77
N HIS A 498 49.41 59.64 -65.46
CA HIS A 498 50.48 59.20 -66.34
C HIS A 498 49.96 58.49 -67.60
N GLU A 499 48.91 57.67 -67.50
CA GLU A 499 48.33 56.98 -68.67
C GLU A 499 47.46 57.89 -69.55
N LEU A 500 46.86 58.95 -68.99
CA LEU A 500 46.15 59.99 -69.75
C LEU A 500 47.11 61.01 -70.36
N GLN A 501 48.19 61.36 -69.67
CA GLN A 501 49.20 62.28 -70.20
C GLN A 501 49.84 61.74 -71.47
N ASN A 502 50.07 60.44 -71.56
CA ASN A 502 50.70 59.84 -72.74
C ASN A 502 49.93 60.12 -74.05
N PRO A 503 48.66 59.72 -74.23
CA PRO A 503 47.89 60.02 -75.43
C PRO A 503 47.64 61.53 -75.61
N LEU A 504 47.46 62.30 -74.53
CA LEU A 504 47.32 63.77 -74.62
C LEU A 504 48.58 64.46 -75.15
N THR A 505 49.75 63.99 -74.73
CA THR A 505 51.05 64.51 -75.19
C THR A 505 51.25 64.18 -76.67
N PHE A 506 50.90 62.97 -77.10
CA PHE A 506 50.95 62.61 -78.52
C PHE A 506 49.96 63.41 -79.36
N MET A 507 48.71 63.57 -78.89
CA MET A 507 47.71 64.39 -79.58
C MET A 507 48.19 65.84 -79.74
N LYS A 508 48.77 66.42 -78.68
CA LYS A 508 49.34 67.76 -78.70
C LYS A 508 50.50 67.87 -79.69
N SER A 509 51.46 66.95 -79.64
CA SER A 509 52.62 66.97 -80.54
C SER A 509 52.22 66.82 -82.01
N PHE A 510 51.30 65.90 -82.33
CA PHE A 510 50.80 65.75 -83.71
C PHE A 510 49.97 66.97 -84.15
N ALA A 511 49.25 67.64 -83.24
CA ALA A 511 48.55 68.88 -83.56
C ALA A 511 49.52 70.04 -83.83
N GLU A 512 50.60 70.15 -83.06
CA GLU A 512 51.67 71.13 -83.28
C GLU A 512 52.36 70.91 -84.63
N VAL A 513 52.77 69.67 -84.94
CA VAL A 513 53.34 69.31 -86.24
C VAL A 513 52.34 69.54 -87.38
N SER A 514 51.06 69.25 -87.17
CA SER A 514 50.01 69.57 -88.15
C SER A 514 49.86 71.07 -88.39
N THR A 515 50.05 71.89 -87.36
CA THR A 515 49.99 73.35 -87.46
C THR A 515 51.20 73.87 -88.22
N GLU A 516 52.39 73.35 -87.93
CA GLU A 516 53.63 73.68 -88.66
C GLU A 516 53.54 73.30 -90.15
N ILE A 517 53.01 72.11 -90.46
CA ILE A 517 52.74 71.67 -91.85
C ILE A 517 51.72 72.58 -92.57
N VAL A 518 50.75 73.14 -91.84
CA VAL A 518 49.78 74.10 -92.39
C VAL A 518 50.40 75.49 -92.58
N ASP A 519 51.23 75.96 -91.66
CA ASP A 519 51.94 77.24 -91.78
C ASP A 519 52.93 77.23 -92.95
N ASP A 520 53.57 76.09 -93.21
CA ASP A 520 54.45 75.89 -94.38
C ASP A 520 53.68 75.97 -95.72
N MET A 521 52.35 75.79 -95.74
CA MET A 521 51.53 76.08 -96.93
C MET A 521 51.37 77.59 -97.21
N GLY A 522 51.68 78.46 -96.25
CA GLY A 522 51.55 79.91 -96.35
C GLY A 522 52.75 80.65 -96.96
N GLY A 523 53.89 79.97 -97.15
CA GLY A 523 55.12 80.55 -97.69
C GLY A 523 55.26 80.46 -99.23
N PRO A 524 55.97 81.39 -99.89
CA PRO A 524 56.19 81.36 -101.34
C PRO A 524 57.28 80.34 -101.73
N GLY A 525 56.89 79.09 -102.00
CA GLY A 525 57.73 78.02 -102.56
C GLY A 525 57.01 77.27 -103.71
N PRO A 526 57.74 76.63 -104.65
CA PRO A 526 57.40 76.61 -106.08
C PRO A 526 56.19 75.74 -106.44
N ALA A 527 55.48 76.17 -107.49
CA ALA A 527 54.44 75.40 -108.17
C ALA A 527 55.03 74.13 -108.81
N GLY A 528 55.08 73.04 -108.03
CA GLY A 528 55.30 71.67 -108.50
C GLY A 528 54.13 70.80 -108.05
N THR A 529 53.49 70.10 -108.99
CA THR A 529 52.25 69.32 -108.84
C THR A 529 52.43 68.01 -108.06
N GLY A 530 53.02 68.06 -106.87
CA GLY A 530 53.17 66.90 -105.99
C GLY A 530 53.43 67.25 -104.52
N LEU A 531 53.94 68.45 -104.22
CA LEU A 531 54.24 68.90 -102.85
C LEU A 531 52.96 69.11 -102.01
N LYS A 532 51.87 69.56 -102.65
CA LYS A 532 50.57 69.73 -101.98
C LYS A 532 49.94 68.39 -101.60
N GLU A 533 50.02 67.36 -102.44
CA GLU A 533 49.51 66.02 -102.10
C GLU A 533 50.30 65.39 -100.94
N GLU A 534 51.62 65.55 -100.89
CA GLU A 534 52.47 65.02 -99.81
C GLU A 534 52.19 65.72 -98.46
N ILE A 535 52.04 67.05 -98.48
CA ILE A 535 51.65 67.85 -97.30
C ILE A 535 50.23 67.49 -96.82
N LEU A 536 49.26 67.36 -97.72
CA LEU A 536 47.90 66.91 -97.37
C LEU A 536 47.88 65.48 -96.84
N ALA A 537 48.73 64.59 -97.37
CA ALA A 537 48.88 63.23 -96.86
C ALA A 537 49.47 63.22 -95.44
N GLY A 538 50.50 64.03 -95.18
CA GLY A 538 51.09 64.21 -93.85
C GLY A 538 50.10 64.77 -92.83
N LEU A 539 49.32 65.78 -93.22
CA LEU A 539 48.27 66.36 -92.37
C LEU A 539 47.16 65.34 -92.06
N LYS A 540 46.73 64.58 -93.07
CA LYS A 540 45.74 63.51 -92.91
C LYS A 540 46.24 62.42 -91.96
N GLN A 541 47.50 62.02 -92.08
CA GLN A 541 48.12 61.02 -91.21
C GLN A 541 48.19 61.51 -89.74
N ASN A 542 48.59 62.77 -89.50
CA ASN A 542 48.62 63.33 -88.15
C ASN A 542 47.21 63.43 -87.52
N LEU A 543 46.20 63.86 -88.28
CA LEU A 543 44.81 63.89 -87.80
C LEU A 543 44.28 62.49 -87.48
N GLN A 544 44.66 61.46 -88.25
CA GLN A 544 44.34 60.07 -87.94
C GLN A 544 45.01 59.58 -86.64
N GLN A 545 46.28 59.94 -86.41
CA GLN A 545 46.99 59.63 -85.16
C GLN A 545 46.33 60.33 -83.95
N ILE A 546 45.95 61.60 -84.07
CA ILE A 546 45.23 62.33 -83.01
C ILE A 546 43.90 61.63 -82.68
N SER A 547 43.13 61.24 -83.69
CA SER A 547 41.86 60.53 -83.50
C SER A 547 42.04 59.18 -82.79
N GLN A 548 43.06 58.40 -83.16
CA GLN A 548 43.38 57.12 -82.50
C GLN A 548 43.77 57.31 -81.02
N HIS A 549 44.66 58.27 -80.73
CA HIS A 549 45.07 58.57 -79.36
C HIS A 549 43.92 59.14 -78.52
N GLY A 550 43.01 59.92 -79.12
CA GLY A 550 41.78 60.39 -78.47
C GLY A 550 40.80 59.25 -78.13
N GLN A 551 40.62 58.31 -79.05
CA GLN A 551 39.78 57.12 -78.82
C GLN A 551 40.34 56.26 -77.67
N ARG A 552 41.68 56.11 -77.60
CA ARG A 552 42.36 55.41 -76.50
C ARG A 552 42.18 56.11 -75.16
N ALA A 553 42.30 57.44 -75.11
CA ALA A 553 42.02 58.18 -73.88
C ALA A 553 40.56 57.99 -73.42
N SER A 554 39.61 57.97 -74.36
CA SER A 554 38.19 57.74 -74.07
C SER A 554 37.90 56.32 -73.55
N SER A 555 38.53 55.29 -74.11
CA SER A 555 38.36 53.91 -73.64
C SER A 555 38.94 53.70 -72.24
N ILE A 556 40.11 54.27 -71.93
CA ILE A 556 40.72 54.24 -70.59
C ILE A 556 39.78 54.85 -69.55
N ILE A 557 39.17 56.02 -69.85
CA ILE A 557 38.23 56.68 -68.95
C ILE A 557 36.97 55.83 -68.75
N LYS A 558 36.46 55.19 -69.80
CA LYS A 558 35.25 54.36 -69.74
C LYS A 558 35.46 53.09 -68.90
N ASP A 559 36.59 52.41 -69.08
CA ASP A 559 36.92 51.20 -68.31
C ASP A 559 37.18 51.52 -66.83
N MET A 560 37.79 52.67 -66.54
CA MET A 560 37.98 53.17 -65.17
C MET A 560 36.65 53.47 -64.45
N LEU A 561 35.71 54.13 -65.14
CA LEU A 561 34.35 54.39 -64.62
C LEU A 561 33.56 53.10 -64.34
N ALA A 562 33.78 52.05 -65.14
CA ALA A 562 33.16 50.74 -64.94
C ALA A 562 33.72 50.00 -63.71
N HIS A 563 35.00 50.20 -63.37
CA HIS A 563 35.63 49.61 -62.18
C HIS A 563 35.04 50.19 -60.88
N SER A 564 34.76 51.51 -60.85
CA SER A 564 34.23 52.22 -59.68
C SER A 564 32.77 51.89 -59.32
N ARG A 565 31.99 51.27 -60.22
CA ARG A 565 30.54 51.03 -60.02
C ARG A 565 30.16 49.62 -59.57
N SER A 566 31.14 48.72 -59.42
CA SER A 566 30.92 47.33 -59.02
C SER A 566 30.52 47.26 -57.54
N GLY A 567 29.31 46.80 -57.19
CA GLY A 567 28.91 46.52 -55.79
C GLY A 567 27.56 47.04 -55.28
N THR A 568 26.65 47.53 -56.13
CA THR A 568 25.32 48.06 -55.69
C THR A 568 24.11 47.21 -56.08
N SER A 569 24.33 46.06 -56.73
CA SER A 569 23.24 45.21 -57.26
C SER A 569 22.92 44.05 -56.31
N GLN A 570 21.64 43.76 -56.12
CA GLN A 570 21.18 42.66 -55.28
C GLN A 570 21.38 41.31 -55.97
N ARG A 571 21.62 40.26 -55.18
CA ARG A 571 21.67 38.88 -55.68
C ARG A 571 20.26 38.36 -55.84
N GLU A 572 19.97 37.74 -56.99
CA GLU A 572 18.68 37.14 -57.28
C GLU A 572 18.85 35.70 -57.79
N PRO A 573 17.89 34.81 -57.50
CA PRO A 573 17.90 33.46 -58.05
C PRO A 573 17.88 33.51 -59.58
N THR A 574 18.98 33.11 -60.22
CA THR A 574 19.16 33.21 -61.67
C THR A 574 19.42 31.82 -62.26
N ASP A 575 18.79 31.53 -63.40
CA ASP A 575 19.11 30.35 -64.20
C ASP A 575 20.43 30.58 -64.94
N LEU A 576 21.48 29.87 -64.50
CA LEU A 576 22.82 30.04 -65.02
C LEU A 576 23.01 29.45 -66.42
N ASN A 577 22.18 28.47 -66.82
CA ASN A 577 22.24 27.92 -68.17
C ASN A 577 21.77 28.96 -69.18
N VAL A 578 20.61 29.57 -68.91
CA VAL A 578 20.04 30.63 -69.76
C VAL A 578 20.98 31.82 -69.83
N LEU A 579 21.50 32.27 -68.69
CA LEU A 579 22.41 33.42 -68.62
C LEU A 579 23.72 33.15 -69.40
N ALA A 580 24.35 31.99 -69.21
CA ALA A 580 25.61 31.67 -69.86
C ALA A 580 25.46 31.52 -71.38
N GLU A 581 24.38 30.89 -71.83
CA GLU A 581 24.08 30.75 -73.26
C GLU A 581 23.79 32.11 -73.91
N GLU A 582 22.97 32.95 -73.27
CA GLU A 582 22.64 34.30 -73.76
C GLU A 582 23.90 35.15 -73.93
N TYR A 583 24.74 35.24 -72.91
CA TYR A 583 25.93 36.09 -72.95
C TYR A 583 27.03 35.56 -73.88
N LEU A 584 27.14 34.24 -74.05
CA LEU A 584 28.04 33.68 -75.07
C LEU A 584 27.55 34.02 -76.49
N ARG A 585 26.24 33.94 -76.72
CA ARG A 585 25.63 34.32 -78.00
C ARG A 585 25.81 35.80 -78.29
N LEU A 586 25.61 36.66 -77.29
CA LEU A 586 25.87 38.10 -77.38
C LEU A 586 27.35 38.38 -77.69
N ALA A 587 28.29 37.67 -77.07
CA ALA A 587 29.71 37.79 -77.39
C ALA A 587 30.00 37.41 -78.85
N TYR A 588 29.37 36.34 -79.36
CA TYR A 588 29.52 35.90 -80.75
C TYR A 588 28.95 36.92 -81.74
N GLU A 589 27.72 37.39 -81.54
CA GLU A 589 27.08 38.40 -82.39
C GLU A 589 27.84 39.73 -82.38
N GLY A 590 28.32 40.14 -81.20
CA GLY A 590 29.14 41.33 -81.03
C GLY A 590 30.47 41.24 -81.79
N PHE A 591 31.10 40.07 -81.80
CA PHE A 591 32.34 39.84 -82.56
C PHE A 591 32.07 39.78 -84.07
N LYS A 592 31.04 39.05 -84.51
CA LYS A 592 30.64 38.92 -85.93
C LYS A 592 30.25 40.25 -86.57
N THR A 593 29.70 41.19 -85.79
CA THR A 593 29.36 42.53 -86.28
C THR A 593 30.61 43.32 -86.70
N ARG A 594 31.74 43.12 -86.01
CA ARG A 594 33.02 43.76 -86.34
C ARG A 594 33.75 43.01 -87.45
N GLU A 595 33.76 41.69 -87.37
CA GLU A 595 34.40 40.79 -88.33
C GLU A 595 33.34 40.02 -89.12
N GLN A 596 32.77 40.64 -90.16
CA GLN A 596 31.62 40.08 -90.89
C GLN A 596 31.85 38.69 -91.49
N ALA A 597 33.11 38.34 -91.78
CA ALA A 597 33.52 37.04 -92.34
C ALA A 597 33.83 35.97 -91.27
N PHE A 598 33.65 36.28 -89.98
CA PHE A 598 33.93 35.36 -88.89
C PHE A 598 32.77 34.38 -88.68
N GLU A 599 33.10 33.08 -88.75
CA GLU A 599 32.22 32.00 -88.34
C GLU A 599 32.96 31.07 -87.38
N ALA A 600 32.28 30.71 -86.29
CA ALA A 600 32.75 29.77 -85.28
C ALA A 600 31.60 28.84 -84.91
N LEU A 601 31.94 27.57 -84.66
CA LEU A 601 31.00 26.58 -84.15
C LEU A 601 30.80 26.82 -82.65
N LEU A 602 29.56 27.07 -82.25
CA LEU A 602 29.17 27.17 -80.84
C LEU A 602 28.58 25.83 -80.41
N THR A 603 29.16 25.19 -79.39
CA THR A 603 28.63 23.96 -78.82
C THR A 603 28.32 24.16 -77.35
N THR A 604 27.19 23.61 -76.88
CA THR A 604 26.76 23.72 -75.49
C THR A 604 26.54 22.34 -74.89
N ASP A 605 26.97 22.16 -73.63
CA ASP A 605 26.73 20.97 -72.82
C ASP A 605 26.27 21.42 -71.43
N LEU A 606 24.98 21.73 -71.34
CA LEU A 606 24.37 22.33 -70.15
C LEU A 606 23.66 21.25 -69.33
N ASP A 607 23.94 21.17 -68.03
CA ASP A 607 23.22 20.23 -67.14
C ASP A 607 21.77 20.72 -66.94
N PRO A 608 20.74 20.00 -67.43
CA PRO A 608 19.35 20.45 -67.35
C PRO A 608 18.79 20.40 -65.91
N ARG A 609 19.51 19.79 -64.96
CA ARG A 609 19.10 19.69 -63.55
C ARG A 609 19.70 20.77 -62.67
N LEU A 610 20.36 21.76 -63.28
CA LEU A 610 20.99 22.86 -62.56
C LEU A 610 19.92 23.74 -61.90
N ALA A 611 19.97 23.85 -60.56
CA ALA A 611 19.05 24.71 -59.83
C ALA A 611 19.47 26.19 -59.97
N PRO A 612 18.51 27.14 -59.97
CA PRO A 612 18.84 28.57 -59.94
C PRO A 612 19.72 28.93 -58.75
N LEU A 613 20.74 29.76 -58.99
CA LEU A 613 21.69 30.20 -57.96
C LEU A 613 21.53 31.69 -57.70
N ALA A 614 21.56 32.11 -56.43
CA ALA A 614 21.48 33.52 -56.07
C ALA A 614 22.79 34.25 -56.44
N VAL A 615 22.76 34.99 -57.54
CA VAL A 615 23.91 35.72 -58.11
C VAL A 615 23.50 37.15 -58.51
N VAL A 616 24.48 38.02 -58.73
CA VAL A 616 24.23 39.30 -59.39
C VAL A 616 24.30 39.07 -60.90
N ALA A 617 23.15 38.86 -61.54
CA ALA A 617 23.06 38.46 -62.95
C ALA A 617 23.84 39.39 -63.90
N ALA A 618 23.77 40.71 -63.68
CA ALA A 618 24.49 41.69 -64.49
C ALA A 618 26.02 41.56 -64.40
N ASP A 619 26.55 41.32 -63.20
CA ASP A 619 28.00 41.18 -63.00
C ASP A 619 28.50 39.84 -63.54
N LEU A 620 27.75 38.75 -63.33
CA LEU A 620 28.09 37.46 -63.90
C LEU A 620 27.98 37.47 -65.44
N GLY A 621 26.98 38.16 -65.99
CA GLY A 621 26.86 38.38 -67.43
C GLY A 621 28.06 39.12 -68.03
N ARG A 622 28.60 40.13 -67.32
CA ARG A 622 29.84 40.82 -67.74
C ARG A 622 31.05 39.89 -67.77
N VAL A 623 31.17 39.00 -66.79
CA VAL A 623 32.24 37.98 -66.76
C VAL A 623 32.11 37.07 -67.97
N LEU A 624 30.93 36.50 -68.20
CA LEU A 624 30.65 35.58 -69.29
C LEU A 624 30.87 36.22 -70.66
N LEU A 625 30.41 37.46 -70.84
CA LEU A 625 30.66 38.23 -72.05
C LEU A 625 32.15 38.43 -72.29
N ASN A 626 32.91 38.83 -71.26
CA ASN A 626 34.35 39.05 -71.38
C ASN A 626 35.09 37.75 -71.72
N LEU A 627 34.81 36.64 -71.03
CA LEU A 627 35.40 35.34 -71.33
C LEU A 627 35.06 34.88 -72.75
N GLY A 628 33.79 35.00 -73.16
CA GLY A 628 33.34 34.67 -74.51
C GLY A 628 34.03 35.52 -75.58
N THR A 629 34.14 36.84 -75.38
CA THR A 629 34.86 37.71 -76.33
C THR A 629 36.34 37.39 -76.43
N ASN A 630 36.98 36.99 -75.33
CA ASN A 630 38.38 36.56 -75.35
C ASN A 630 38.54 35.23 -76.09
N ALA A 631 37.63 34.27 -75.89
CA ALA A 631 37.59 33.01 -76.62
C ALA A 631 37.42 33.22 -78.13
N PHE A 632 36.45 34.05 -78.56
CA PHE A 632 36.25 34.33 -79.99
C PHE A 632 37.43 35.02 -80.64
N HIS A 633 38.05 35.96 -79.92
CA HIS A 633 39.27 36.61 -80.39
C HIS A 633 40.42 35.60 -80.56
N ALA A 634 40.58 34.67 -79.61
CA ALA A 634 41.62 33.65 -79.64
C ALA A 634 41.47 32.71 -80.85
N VAL A 635 40.28 32.13 -81.05
CA VAL A 635 40.02 31.21 -82.18
C VAL A 635 40.06 31.93 -83.54
N HIS A 636 39.66 33.20 -83.59
CA HIS A 636 39.77 34.02 -84.81
C HIS A 636 41.22 34.22 -85.21
N HIS A 637 42.06 34.66 -84.28
CA HIS A 637 43.49 34.89 -84.53
C HIS A 637 44.23 33.61 -84.89
N TYR A 638 43.86 32.48 -84.26
CA TYR A 638 44.49 31.19 -84.54
C TYR A 638 44.14 30.62 -85.91
N ARG A 639 42.98 30.98 -86.50
CA ARG A 639 42.55 30.49 -87.82
C ARG A 639 43.60 30.72 -88.92
N ALA A 640 44.35 31.82 -88.87
CA ALA A 640 45.40 32.11 -89.85
C ALA A 640 46.65 31.23 -89.69
N GLN A 641 46.85 30.65 -88.52
CA GLN A 641 48.01 29.84 -88.14
C GLN A 641 47.70 28.33 -88.11
N ALA A 642 46.42 27.96 -88.06
CA ALA A 642 45.97 26.58 -88.00
C ALA A 642 46.01 25.89 -89.38
N GLY A 643 46.26 24.57 -89.40
CA GLY A 643 46.32 23.77 -90.62
C GLY A 643 44.98 23.62 -91.36
N PRO A 644 45.00 23.10 -92.61
CA PRO A 644 43.77 22.85 -93.38
C PRO A 644 42.83 21.90 -92.63
N GLY A 645 41.61 22.36 -92.34
CA GLY A 645 40.58 21.60 -91.61
C GLY A 645 40.21 22.14 -90.22
N TYR A 646 40.88 23.18 -89.73
CA TYR A 646 40.52 23.82 -88.46
C TYR A 646 39.17 24.53 -88.52
N VAL A 647 38.30 24.23 -87.56
CA VAL A 647 37.03 24.92 -87.34
C VAL A 647 37.11 25.68 -86.00
N PRO A 648 37.10 27.02 -86.01
CA PRO A 648 37.03 27.83 -84.79
C PRO A 648 35.84 27.36 -83.95
N THR A 649 36.08 26.92 -82.72
CA THR A 649 35.05 26.33 -81.86
C THR A 649 35.16 26.89 -80.44
N VAL A 650 34.02 27.32 -79.90
CA VAL A 650 33.89 27.69 -78.50
C VAL A 650 32.81 26.82 -77.87
N HIS A 651 33.19 26.10 -76.82
CA HIS A 651 32.35 25.19 -76.08
C HIS A 651 31.98 25.77 -74.71
N LEU A 652 30.70 25.72 -74.37
CA LEU A 652 30.18 26.14 -73.07
C LEU A 652 29.58 24.94 -72.35
N ALA A 653 30.07 24.67 -71.15
CA ALA A 653 29.53 23.59 -70.32
C ALA A 653 29.15 24.08 -68.93
N THR A 654 28.08 23.50 -68.37
CA THR A 654 27.69 23.70 -66.98
C THR A 654 27.52 22.38 -66.26
N ARG A 655 27.90 22.32 -64.98
CA ARG A 655 27.76 21.13 -64.14
C ARG A 655 27.31 21.50 -62.74
N ALA A 656 26.40 20.70 -62.19
CA ALA A 656 26.12 20.72 -60.76
C ALA A 656 27.30 20.15 -59.98
N ARG A 657 27.71 20.82 -58.90
CA ARG A 657 28.75 20.37 -57.98
C ARG A 657 28.19 20.29 -56.56
N ALA A 658 28.82 19.51 -55.69
CA ALA A 658 28.48 19.51 -54.26
C ALA A 658 28.61 20.93 -53.69
N GLY A 659 27.47 21.52 -53.30
CA GLY A 659 27.40 22.86 -52.74
C GLY A 659 27.54 24.02 -53.74
N GLY A 660 27.37 23.79 -55.05
CA GLY A 660 27.53 24.87 -56.03
C GLY A 660 27.31 24.50 -57.50
N VAL A 661 27.73 25.41 -58.37
CA VAL A 661 27.68 25.30 -59.83
C VAL A 661 29.06 25.55 -60.42
N GLU A 662 29.38 24.81 -61.47
CA GLU A 662 30.57 25.03 -62.29
C GLU A 662 30.14 25.43 -63.72
N ILE A 663 30.77 26.48 -64.25
CA ILE A 663 30.61 26.97 -65.63
C ILE A 663 31.98 26.97 -66.30
N ARG A 664 32.08 26.36 -67.48
CA ARG A 664 33.33 26.26 -68.26
C ARG A 664 33.16 26.92 -69.62
N VAL A 665 34.06 27.82 -69.97
CA VAL A 665 34.18 28.40 -71.31
C VAL A 665 35.48 27.91 -71.91
N ILE A 666 35.38 27.09 -72.96
CA ILE A 666 36.50 26.38 -73.57
C ILE A 666 36.63 26.82 -75.02
N ASP A 667 37.83 27.15 -75.46
CA ASP A 667 38.14 27.47 -76.85
C ASP A 667 39.26 26.59 -77.39
N ASN A 668 39.21 26.32 -78.70
CA ASN A 668 40.27 25.61 -79.42
C ASN A 668 41.25 26.59 -80.09
N GLY A 669 41.55 27.72 -79.43
CA GLY A 669 42.51 28.73 -79.90
C GLY A 669 43.97 28.32 -79.71
N PRO A 670 44.92 29.27 -79.74
CA PRO A 670 46.35 28.98 -79.64
C PRO A 670 46.81 28.61 -78.22
N GLY A 671 45.94 28.71 -77.22
CA GLY A 671 46.30 28.59 -75.81
C GLY A 671 47.26 29.66 -75.31
N MET A 672 47.81 29.46 -74.12
CA MET A 672 48.70 30.40 -73.42
C MET A 672 49.99 29.74 -72.95
N ALA A 673 51.13 30.40 -73.19
CA ALA A 673 52.40 30.03 -72.57
C ALA A 673 52.34 30.17 -71.04
N ALA A 674 53.13 29.37 -70.31
CA ALA A 674 53.09 29.32 -68.84
C ALA A 674 53.31 30.69 -68.16
N GLY A 675 54.19 31.53 -68.71
CA GLY A 675 54.45 32.89 -68.19
C GLY A 675 53.28 33.86 -68.39
N VAL A 676 52.50 33.71 -69.47
CA VAL A 676 51.28 34.50 -69.72
C VAL A 676 50.16 34.03 -68.79
N ARG A 677 49.97 32.71 -68.66
CA ARG A 677 48.96 32.11 -67.78
C ARG A 677 49.09 32.56 -66.32
N ALA A 678 50.33 32.66 -65.81
CA ALA A 678 50.57 33.09 -64.42
C ALA A 678 50.15 34.53 -64.13
N ARG A 679 50.11 35.39 -65.17
CA ARG A 679 49.90 36.84 -65.06
C ARG A 679 48.57 37.30 -65.65
N VAL A 680 47.77 36.39 -66.18
CA VAL A 680 46.58 36.71 -66.98
C VAL A 680 45.49 37.44 -66.19
N PHE A 681 45.50 37.31 -64.86
CA PHE A 681 44.60 38.04 -63.96
C PHE A 681 45.23 39.29 -63.33
N GLU A 682 46.51 39.61 -63.61
CA GLU A 682 47.12 40.86 -63.19
C GLU A 682 46.45 42.05 -63.90
N PRO A 683 46.07 43.13 -63.19
CA PRO A 683 45.53 44.32 -63.82
C PRO A 683 46.50 44.89 -64.89
N PHE A 684 45.93 45.36 -66.01
CA PHE A 684 46.64 45.96 -67.15
C PHE A 684 47.54 45.00 -67.95
N PHE A 685 47.60 43.72 -67.59
CA PHE A 685 48.31 42.74 -68.39
C PHE A 685 47.52 42.35 -69.65
N THR A 686 48.11 42.52 -70.84
CA THR A 686 47.53 42.06 -72.10
C THR A 686 48.60 41.61 -73.08
N THR A 687 48.29 40.60 -73.89
CA THR A 687 49.12 40.13 -75.01
C THR A 687 48.68 40.70 -76.36
N LYS A 688 47.61 41.50 -76.38
CA LYS A 688 47.10 42.16 -77.60
C LYS A 688 47.98 43.37 -77.98
N PRO A 689 48.05 43.74 -79.27
CA PRO A 689 48.73 44.95 -79.71
C PRO A 689 48.25 46.21 -78.98
N ALA A 690 49.14 47.20 -78.85
CA ALA A 690 48.84 48.44 -78.17
C ALA A 690 47.64 49.17 -78.81
N GLY A 691 46.55 49.32 -78.05
CA GLY A 691 45.30 49.96 -78.51
C GLY A 691 44.10 49.00 -78.63
N GLU A 692 44.32 47.69 -78.64
CA GLU A 692 43.25 46.68 -78.80
C GLU A 692 42.80 46.01 -77.50
N GLY A 693 43.60 46.13 -76.43
CA GLY A 693 43.30 45.56 -75.12
C GLY A 693 43.75 46.48 -73.98
N THR A 694 42.87 46.67 -72.98
CA THR A 694 43.17 47.45 -71.77
C THR A 694 43.78 46.60 -70.65
N GLY A 695 43.78 45.27 -70.78
CA GLY A 695 44.27 44.35 -69.76
C GLY A 695 43.44 44.32 -68.47
N LEU A 696 42.26 44.94 -68.48
CA LEU A 696 41.38 45.05 -67.30
C LEU A 696 40.25 44.02 -67.27
N GLY A 697 39.92 43.39 -68.41
CA GLY A 697 38.77 42.50 -68.49
C GLY A 697 38.88 41.26 -67.58
N LEU A 698 40.01 40.55 -67.65
CA LEU A 698 40.21 39.30 -66.90
C LEU A 698 40.47 39.54 -65.41
N SER A 699 41.20 40.59 -65.04
CA SER A 699 41.39 40.99 -63.64
C SER A 699 40.06 41.40 -62.99
N LEU A 700 39.22 42.16 -63.70
CA LEU A 700 37.88 42.50 -63.23
C LEU A 700 36.98 41.28 -63.12
N SER A 701 37.08 40.36 -64.08
CA SER A 701 36.30 39.11 -64.05
C SER A 701 36.68 38.27 -62.83
N HIS A 702 37.97 38.18 -62.52
CA HIS A 702 38.47 37.50 -61.33
C HIS A 702 37.94 38.14 -60.04
N ASP A 703 37.96 39.47 -59.93
CA ASP A 703 37.43 40.18 -58.76
C ASP A 703 35.91 40.02 -58.59
N ILE A 704 35.13 40.05 -59.69
CA ILE A 704 33.68 39.82 -59.64
C ILE A 704 33.37 38.42 -59.08
N ILE A 705 34.11 37.39 -59.50
CA ILE A 705 33.88 36.02 -59.06
C ILE A 705 34.39 35.80 -57.63
N THR A 706 35.64 36.17 -57.34
CA THR A 706 36.29 35.88 -56.05
C THR A 706 35.80 36.79 -54.93
N LYS A 707 35.85 38.12 -55.12
CA LYS A 707 35.44 39.09 -54.09
C LYS A 707 33.93 39.32 -54.13
N GLY A 708 33.33 39.42 -55.31
CA GLY A 708 31.90 39.72 -55.48
C GLY A 708 30.98 38.54 -55.17
N HIS A 709 31.32 37.33 -55.64
CA HIS A 709 30.48 36.14 -55.51
C HIS A 709 30.99 35.11 -54.49
N GLY A 710 32.24 35.21 -54.04
CA GLY A 710 32.86 34.22 -53.16
C GLY A 710 33.17 32.89 -53.86
N GLY A 711 33.24 32.92 -55.20
CA GLY A 711 33.57 31.77 -56.03
C GLY A 711 35.05 31.71 -56.40
N THR A 712 35.39 30.86 -57.37
CA THR A 712 36.74 30.77 -57.93
C THR A 712 36.69 30.88 -59.45
N LEU A 713 37.59 31.68 -60.03
CA LEU A 713 37.82 31.72 -61.48
C LEU A 713 39.24 31.18 -61.73
N THR A 714 39.33 30.03 -62.40
CA THR A 714 40.61 29.40 -62.74
C THR A 714 40.77 29.27 -64.24
N VAL A 715 42.00 29.10 -64.69
CA VAL A 715 42.33 28.93 -66.11
C VAL A 715 43.27 27.76 -66.30
N GLU A 716 42.92 26.87 -67.20
CA GLU A 716 43.75 25.78 -67.70
C GLU A 716 44.01 26.03 -69.18
N SER A 717 45.28 26.02 -69.58
CA SER A 717 45.63 26.26 -70.98
C SER A 717 46.99 25.67 -71.31
N THR A 718 47.05 25.07 -72.49
CA THR A 718 48.25 24.50 -73.11
C THR A 718 48.43 25.17 -74.47
N GLU A 719 49.65 25.60 -74.76
CA GLU A 719 50.00 26.25 -76.02
C GLU A 719 49.78 25.28 -77.20
N GLY A 720 49.02 25.72 -78.20
CA GLY A 720 48.60 24.94 -79.37
C GLY A 720 47.35 24.08 -79.19
N GLU A 721 46.81 23.93 -77.98
CA GLU A 721 45.64 23.07 -77.71
C GLU A 721 44.36 23.86 -77.38
N GLY A 722 44.50 25.05 -76.77
CA GLY A 722 43.37 25.90 -76.41
C GLY A 722 43.38 26.40 -74.97
N THR A 723 42.28 27.01 -74.54
CA THR A 723 42.10 27.56 -73.20
C THR A 723 40.75 27.18 -72.62
N GLU A 724 40.73 26.79 -71.35
CA GLU A 724 39.55 26.56 -70.52
C GLU A 724 39.54 27.52 -69.33
N PHE A 725 38.50 28.35 -69.26
CA PHE A 725 38.20 29.14 -68.06
C PHE A 725 37.08 28.46 -67.28
N THR A 726 37.32 28.23 -65.99
CA THR A 726 36.39 27.55 -65.09
C THR A 726 35.96 28.48 -63.97
N ILE A 727 34.66 28.76 -63.91
CA ILE A 727 34.00 29.51 -62.85
C ILE A 727 33.33 28.50 -61.91
N VAL A 728 33.64 28.55 -60.62
CA VAL A 728 32.92 27.80 -59.57
C VAL A 728 32.23 28.79 -58.65
N LEU A 729 30.93 28.62 -58.48
CA LEU A 729 30.09 29.40 -57.57
C LEU A 729 29.48 28.48 -56.53
N PHE A 730 29.46 28.89 -55.27
CA PHE A 730 28.90 28.08 -54.18
C PHE A 730 27.50 28.58 -53.79
N ALA A 731 26.61 27.65 -53.46
CA ALA A 731 25.33 27.94 -52.84
C ALA A 731 25.59 28.53 -51.46
N GLN A 732 25.24 29.80 -51.29
CA GLN A 732 25.28 30.45 -49.98
C GLN A 732 24.05 30.00 -49.19
N HIS A 733 24.25 29.56 -47.93
CA HIS A 733 23.17 29.15 -47.04
C HIS A 733 22.30 30.33 -46.61
#